data_AF-A0A6F9AK69-F1
#
_entry.id   AF-A0A6F9AK69-F1
#
_cell.length_a   1.000
_cell.length_b   1.000
_cell.length_c   1.000
_cell.angle_alpha   90.00
_cell.angle_beta   90.00
_cell.angle_gamma   90.00
#
_symmetry.space_group_name_H-M   'P 1'
#
loop_
_entity.id
_entity.type
_entity.pdbx_description
1 polymer ?
#
loop_
_entity_poly.entity_id
_entity_poly.type
_entity_poly.pdbx_seq_one_letter_code
_entity_poly.pdbx_strand_id
1 'polypeptide(L)'
;MANLLTMQFCTTLRKPGNLKPLRSTSTALTNKRSYSSKDSKDREYLHKSIVPTMHYQKSLPRLPVPKLEDTIKRYLAAQRPLLDDDQFSTTEKLARDFENGVGKQLHKELVAQDKQNKHTSYISAPWFDMYLSARDSVVLNFNPFMSFNPDPKTEYNDQLVRATNMVASAVRFMKTLRAGLLEPEVFHLNPAKSNTDGFKKLIRWVPSSLSWYGAFMVNAYPLDMSQYFRLFNATRIPKQEKDELFTDPKGRHLLVMRGGNMYVFDVVDRDGNLVKPAEIQAHLKHIMSDPTPAAAHPLGLLTSENRDTWAGLREKLLAAGNGEVLGLVDSALFCLCLDDESMKDHIHVSHNMLHGDGTNRWYDKSFSIIMAKCGNAAINFEHSWGDGVAVLRFQNEVFKDSTENPLVNPGSQPAAVDSAAAVRRLQFNLDAELENGVTKAKENFHAAVSKLTIDAMQFMKLSSIYLKGGKEQLKKKKLSPDAIAQLAFQMGFLRQYGQTVATYESCSTAAFRHGRTETIRPATIHTQRCAQAFVQQPGKHSVEQLIGMLSECSKYHGQLTKEAAMAQGFDRHLFAMKYMANSKGQALHSLYQDPAYAAINHNILSTSTLTSPAVNLGGFAPVVPDGFGVGYGIHDEWIGCNVSSYPERNVHEFLQCVHKSLDDIFSVLEGRPLT
;
A
#
# COMPACT_ATOMS: atom_id res chain seq x y z
N MET A 1 59.09 0.92 -23.11
CA MET A 1 60.28 1.10 -23.97
C MET A 1 60.51 2.58 -24.17
N ALA A 2 61.77 2.99 -24.37
CA ALA A 2 62.29 4.15 -25.15
C ALA A 2 61.32 5.25 -25.64
N ASN A 3 61.62 6.55 -25.72
CA ASN A 3 62.80 7.42 -25.52
C ASN A 3 62.31 8.91 -25.59
N LEU A 4 63.01 10.03 -25.34
CA LEU A 4 64.41 10.39 -25.01
C LEU A 4 64.49 11.78 -24.28
N LEU A 5 65.69 12.15 -23.79
CA LEU A 5 66.37 13.48 -23.69
C LEU A 5 65.68 14.82 -24.08
N THR A 6 66.06 16.05 -23.66
CA THR A 6 66.75 16.71 -22.50
C THR A 6 66.97 18.19 -22.85
N MET A 7 67.08 19.11 -21.88
CA MET A 7 68.28 19.98 -21.80
C MET A 7 68.44 20.63 -20.41
N GLN A 8 69.69 20.79 -19.98
CA GLN A 8 70.12 21.38 -18.72
C GLN A 8 70.41 22.89 -18.88
N PHE A 9 70.54 23.63 -17.78
CA PHE A 9 71.71 24.50 -17.60
C PHE A 9 72.10 24.68 -16.11
N CYS A 10 73.41 24.78 -15.89
CA CYS A 10 74.08 25.02 -14.60
C CYS A 10 73.91 26.49 -14.11
N THR A 11 74.41 26.98 -12.95
CA THR A 11 75.55 26.53 -12.11
C THR A 11 75.47 27.03 -10.65
N THR A 12 76.35 26.45 -9.84
CA THR A 12 76.60 26.47 -8.38
C THR A 12 77.11 27.75 -7.66
N LEU A 13 76.78 27.84 -6.37
CA LEU A 13 77.63 28.17 -5.17
C LEU A 13 78.32 29.56 -5.00
N ARG A 14 77.97 30.29 -3.92
CA ARG A 14 78.75 30.38 -2.64
C ARG A 14 78.13 31.33 -1.57
N LYS A 15 78.41 31.04 -0.29
CA LYS A 15 78.27 31.87 0.95
C LYS A 15 79.68 32.37 1.36
N PRO A 16 79.92 33.33 2.31
CA PRO A 16 79.26 33.48 3.62
C PRO A 16 79.14 34.93 4.20
N GLY A 17 78.67 35.07 5.46
CA GLY A 17 78.76 36.33 6.24
C GLY A 17 77.73 36.42 7.39
N ASN A 18 78.18 36.35 8.65
CA ASN A 18 77.34 36.34 9.86
C ASN A 18 76.76 37.72 10.22
N LEU A 19 75.58 37.73 10.88
CA LEU A 19 75.37 38.33 12.21
C LEU A 19 73.98 37.95 12.79
N LYS A 20 73.91 37.79 14.12
CA LYS A 20 72.69 37.57 14.95
C LYS A 20 72.80 38.54 16.13
N PRO A 21 71.68 39.10 16.65
CA PRO A 21 70.95 38.37 17.69
C PRO A 21 69.42 38.52 17.71
N LEU A 22 68.84 37.70 18.60
CA LEU A 22 67.45 37.47 18.96
C LEU A 22 66.49 38.69 19.02
N ARG A 23 65.24 38.49 18.56
CA ARG A 23 64.11 38.20 19.45
C ARG A 23 62.91 37.55 18.72
N SER A 24 62.04 36.90 19.48
CA SER A 24 61.02 35.96 19.03
C SER A 24 59.63 36.57 18.86
N THR A 25 58.98 36.29 17.73
CA THR A 25 57.52 36.01 17.60
C THR A 25 57.26 35.47 16.20
N SER A 26 57.14 34.15 16.03
CA SER A 26 56.80 33.55 14.74
C SER A 26 55.29 33.52 14.51
N THR A 27 54.84 34.19 13.46
CA THR A 27 53.50 34.07 12.90
C THR A 27 53.22 32.64 12.44
N ALA A 28 52.42 31.90 13.21
CA ALA A 28 51.90 30.61 12.76
C ALA A 28 50.70 30.84 11.82
N LEU A 29 50.90 30.62 10.52
CA LEU A 29 49.82 30.54 9.53
C LEU A 29 48.84 29.43 9.95
N THR A 30 47.64 29.82 10.39
CA THR A 30 46.60 28.86 10.76
C THR A 30 46.09 28.18 9.50
N ASN A 31 46.48 26.91 9.34
CA ASN A 31 46.08 26.07 8.23
C ASN A 31 44.60 25.65 8.43
N LYS A 32 43.66 26.57 8.16
CA LYS A 32 42.23 26.29 8.13
C LYS A 32 41.93 25.32 6.99
N ARG A 33 42.04 24.02 7.26
CA ARG A 33 41.45 22.97 6.43
C ARG A 33 39.93 23.15 6.46
N SER A 34 39.42 23.80 5.43
CA SER A 34 38.00 23.82 5.08
C SER A 34 37.54 22.39 4.82
N TYR A 35 36.96 21.74 5.83
CA TYR A 35 36.16 20.53 5.60
C TYR A 35 34.87 20.97 4.90
N SER A 36 34.79 20.61 3.61
CA SER A 36 33.69 20.92 2.71
C SER A 36 32.34 20.50 3.29
N SER A 37 31.43 21.46 3.49
CA SER A 37 30.06 21.23 3.98
C SER A 37 29.10 20.63 2.94
N LYS A 38 29.63 19.94 1.92
CA LYS A 38 28.81 19.23 0.92
C LYS A 38 28.20 17.93 1.47
N ASP A 39 28.94 17.16 2.26
CA ASP A 39 28.50 15.81 2.70
C ASP A 39 27.25 15.80 3.60
N SER A 40 27.04 16.84 4.43
CA SER A 40 25.88 16.84 5.34
C SER A 40 24.54 17.08 4.62
N LYS A 41 24.53 17.91 3.57
CA LYS A 41 23.30 18.26 2.83
C LYS A 41 22.80 17.18 1.88
N ASP A 42 23.56 16.12 1.65
CA ASP A 42 23.12 14.95 0.86
C ASP A 42 22.48 13.86 1.74
N ARG A 43 22.64 13.91 3.07
CA ARG A 43 22.04 12.95 4.02
C ARG A 43 20.62 13.31 4.50
N GLU A 44 20.08 14.45 4.09
CA GLU A 44 18.73 14.93 4.48
C GLU A 44 17.59 14.38 3.61
N TYR A 45 17.90 13.86 2.42
CA TYR A 45 16.94 13.48 1.39
C TYR A 45 17.31 12.11 0.80
N LEU A 46 16.31 11.30 0.44
CA LEU A 46 16.51 10.04 -0.29
C LEU A 46 17.26 10.29 -1.60
N HIS A 47 16.72 11.22 -2.38
CA HIS A 47 17.22 11.67 -3.67
C HIS A 47 16.73 13.09 -3.97
N LYS A 48 17.22 13.65 -5.08
CA LYS A 48 16.98 15.04 -5.50
C LYS A 48 16.54 15.09 -6.97
N SER A 49 15.24 14.89 -7.22
CA SER A 49 14.70 14.97 -8.57
C SER A 49 14.87 16.37 -9.17
N ILE A 50 15.24 16.41 -10.46
CA ILE A 50 15.27 17.64 -11.25
C ILE A 50 13.90 18.01 -11.83
N VAL A 51 12.91 17.12 -11.73
CA VAL A 51 11.51 17.34 -12.10
C VAL A 51 10.73 17.46 -10.78
N PRO A 52 10.08 18.60 -10.48
CA PRO A 52 9.35 18.77 -9.23
C PRO A 52 8.30 17.68 -9.02
N THR A 53 8.15 17.14 -7.82
CA THR A 53 7.22 16.01 -7.53
C THR A 53 5.82 16.22 -8.11
N MET A 54 5.26 17.42 -7.95
CA MET A 54 3.90 17.76 -8.39
C MET A 54 3.82 18.31 -9.83
N HIS A 55 4.88 18.16 -10.63
CA HIS A 55 5.02 18.81 -11.94
C HIS A 55 3.95 18.44 -12.97
N TYR A 56 3.36 17.25 -12.89
CA TYR A 56 2.31 16.77 -13.82
C TYR A 56 0.87 17.04 -13.34
N GLN A 57 0.67 17.30 -12.03
CA GLN A 57 -0.66 17.31 -11.41
C GLN A 57 -1.63 18.31 -12.05
N LYS A 58 -1.12 19.47 -12.51
CA LYS A 58 -1.94 20.50 -13.18
C LYS A 58 -2.44 20.10 -14.57
N SER A 59 -1.82 19.13 -15.24
CA SER A 59 -2.16 18.67 -16.60
C SER A 59 -2.65 17.22 -16.66
N LEU A 60 -2.78 16.53 -15.52
CA LEU A 60 -3.43 15.21 -15.47
C LEU A 60 -4.82 15.25 -16.14
N PRO A 61 -5.14 14.25 -16.98
CA PRO A 61 -6.43 14.13 -17.65
C PRO A 61 -7.54 13.91 -16.61
N ARG A 62 -8.75 14.33 -16.94
CA ARG A 62 -9.92 14.12 -16.07
C ARG A 62 -10.38 12.68 -16.16
N LEU A 63 -10.78 12.09 -15.03
CA LEU A 63 -11.36 10.75 -14.99
C LEU A 63 -12.63 10.74 -15.87
N PRO A 64 -12.72 9.88 -16.90
CA PRO A 64 -13.90 9.82 -17.75
C PRO A 64 -15.10 9.23 -17.00
N VAL A 65 -16.30 9.75 -17.26
CA VAL A 65 -17.55 9.05 -16.95
C VAL A 65 -17.86 8.12 -18.14
N PRO A 66 -18.01 6.79 -17.95
CA PRO A 66 -18.39 5.89 -19.03
C PRO A 66 -19.75 6.22 -19.63
N LYS A 67 -20.03 5.78 -20.86
CA LYS A 67 -21.40 5.83 -21.39
C LYS A 67 -22.30 4.87 -20.58
N LEU A 68 -23.56 5.25 -20.38
CA LEU A 68 -24.53 4.39 -19.70
C LEU A 68 -24.72 3.04 -20.40
N GLU A 69 -24.83 3.02 -21.74
CA GLU A 69 -24.89 1.78 -22.55
C GLU A 69 -23.72 0.83 -22.27
N ASP A 70 -22.49 1.36 -22.28
CA ASP A 70 -21.29 0.55 -22.05
C ASP A 70 -21.24 0.03 -20.61
N THR A 71 -21.66 0.84 -19.63
CA THR A 71 -21.78 0.42 -18.22
C THR A 71 -22.81 -0.69 -18.03
N ILE A 72 -24.00 -0.58 -18.63
CA ILE A 72 -25.05 -1.58 -18.53
C ILE A 72 -24.65 -2.87 -19.24
N LYS A 73 -24.05 -2.78 -20.43
CA LYS A 73 -23.49 -3.92 -21.15
C LYS A 73 -22.40 -4.65 -20.35
N ARG A 74 -21.50 -3.91 -19.69
CA ARG A 74 -20.42 -4.49 -18.85
C ARG A 74 -20.97 -5.11 -17.56
N TYR A 75 -21.94 -4.47 -16.92
CA TYR A 75 -22.66 -5.01 -15.77
C TYR A 75 -23.29 -6.37 -16.11
N LEU A 76 -24.07 -6.44 -17.19
CA LEU A 76 -24.70 -7.70 -17.62
C LEU A 76 -23.66 -8.75 -18.02
N ALA A 77 -22.57 -8.37 -18.69
CA ALA A 77 -21.48 -9.32 -19.00
C ALA A 77 -20.81 -9.92 -17.75
N ALA A 78 -20.71 -9.15 -16.66
CA ALA A 78 -20.19 -9.61 -15.37
C ALA A 78 -21.23 -10.38 -14.53
N GLN A 79 -22.53 -10.14 -14.73
CA GLN A 79 -23.60 -10.92 -14.10
C GLN A 79 -23.79 -12.29 -14.77
N ARG A 80 -23.54 -12.41 -16.08
CA ARG A 80 -23.82 -13.65 -16.83
C ARG A 80 -23.22 -14.96 -16.26
N PRO A 81 -21.99 -15.02 -15.71
CA PRO A 81 -21.48 -16.23 -15.08
C PRO A 81 -21.98 -16.46 -13.64
N LEU A 82 -22.72 -15.51 -13.05
CA LEU A 82 -23.17 -15.56 -11.65
C LEU A 82 -24.65 -15.95 -11.49
N LEU A 83 -25.44 -15.82 -12.56
CA LEU A 83 -26.90 -15.98 -12.54
C LEU A 83 -27.34 -17.14 -13.44
N ASP A 84 -28.46 -17.77 -13.09
CA ASP A 84 -29.21 -18.62 -14.02
C ASP A 84 -29.95 -17.78 -15.10
N ASP A 85 -30.61 -18.44 -16.05
CA ASP A 85 -31.26 -17.78 -17.18
C ASP A 85 -32.48 -16.91 -16.76
N ASP A 86 -33.24 -17.31 -15.74
CA ASP A 86 -34.42 -16.58 -15.27
C ASP A 86 -34.03 -15.36 -14.44
N GLN A 87 -33.04 -15.52 -13.56
CA GLN A 87 -32.39 -14.44 -12.83
C GLN A 87 -31.75 -13.43 -13.79
N PHE A 88 -30.99 -13.91 -14.78
CA PHE A 88 -30.34 -13.05 -15.77
C PHE A 88 -31.36 -12.27 -16.62
N SER A 89 -32.43 -12.92 -17.08
CA SER A 89 -33.52 -12.29 -17.82
C SER A 89 -34.19 -11.17 -17.01
N THR A 90 -34.42 -11.41 -15.72
CA THR A 90 -34.95 -10.42 -14.77
C THR A 90 -33.99 -9.23 -14.62
N THR A 91 -32.71 -9.50 -14.35
CA THR A 91 -31.68 -8.46 -14.20
C THR A 91 -31.45 -7.67 -15.49
N GLU A 92 -31.48 -8.31 -16.67
CA GLU A 92 -31.39 -7.61 -17.95
C GLU A 92 -32.56 -6.64 -18.12
N LYS A 93 -33.80 -7.10 -17.89
CA LYS A 93 -34.97 -6.21 -17.96
C LYS A 93 -34.82 -5.00 -17.04
N LEU A 94 -34.47 -5.21 -15.77
CA LEU A 94 -34.28 -4.12 -14.80
C LEU A 94 -33.14 -3.15 -15.21
N ALA A 95 -32.08 -3.68 -15.81
CA ALA A 95 -30.96 -2.88 -16.31
C ALA A 95 -31.34 -2.05 -17.55
N ARG A 96 -32.14 -2.60 -18.48
CA ARG A 96 -32.69 -1.87 -19.64
C ARG A 96 -33.74 -0.84 -19.24
N ASP A 97 -34.58 -1.14 -18.25
CA ASP A 97 -35.55 -0.18 -17.70
C ASP A 97 -34.82 0.99 -17.02
N PHE A 98 -33.73 0.72 -16.29
CA PHE A 98 -32.87 1.76 -15.72
C PHE A 98 -32.17 2.61 -16.79
N GLU A 99 -31.60 1.96 -17.81
CA GLU A 99 -30.91 2.57 -18.94
C GLU A 99 -31.79 3.56 -19.72
N ASN A 100 -33.06 3.19 -19.94
CA ASN A 100 -34.02 4.01 -20.68
C ASN A 100 -34.79 5.00 -19.79
N GLY A 101 -34.88 4.73 -18.48
CA GLY A 101 -35.58 5.53 -17.48
C GLY A 101 -34.66 6.39 -16.61
N VAL A 102 -34.75 6.21 -15.29
CA VAL A 102 -34.11 7.09 -14.29
C VAL A 102 -32.58 7.09 -14.35
N GLY A 103 -31.95 5.99 -14.79
CA GLY A 103 -30.50 5.92 -14.96
C GLY A 103 -29.98 6.91 -16.01
N LYS A 104 -30.76 7.16 -17.07
CA LYS A 104 -30.45 8.18 -18.08
C LYS A 104 -30.42 9.60 -17.50
N GLN A 105 -31.34 9.90 -16.57
CA GLN A 105 -31.40 11.18 -15.88
C GLN A 105 -30.24 11.32 -14.88
N LEU A 106 -30.01 10.30 -14.04
CA LEU A 106 -28.89 10.28 -13.08
C LEU A 106 -27.54 10.40 -13.79
N HIS A 107 -27.34 9.68 -14.91
CA HIS A 107 -26.12 9.80 -15.72
C HIS A 107 -25.94 11.21 -16.31
N LYS A 108 -27.01 11.82 -16.85
CA LYS A 108 -26.98 13.20 -17.36
C LYS A 108 -26.62 14.21 -16.27
N GLU A 109 -27.14 14.03 -15.06
CA GLU A 109 -26.83 14.85 -13.88
C GLU A 109 -25.39 14.63 -13.40
N LEU A 110 -24.90 13.39 -13.34
CA LEU A 110 -23.51 13.05 -13.02
C LEU A 110 -22.52 13.69 -14.00
N VAL A 111 -22.79 13.61 -15.29
CA VAL A 111 -21.98 14.27 -16.34
C VAL A 111 -22.05 15.80 -16.23
N ALA A 112 -23.19 16.37 -15.81
CA ALA A 112 -23.29 17.82 -15.57
C ALA A 112 -22.49 18.26 -14.33
N GLN A 113 -22.56 17.51 -13.23
CA GLN A 113 -21.79 17.74 -12.01
C GLN A 113 -20.29 17.59 -12.25
N ASP A 114 -19.86 16.56 -12.98
CA ASP A 114 -18.48 16.36 -13.43
C ASP A 114 -17.98 17.59 -14.22
N LYS A 115 -18.76 18.04 -15.22
CA LYS A 115 -18.43 19.23 -16.03
C LYS A 115 -18.34 20.53 -15.22
N GLN A 116 -19.03 20.65 -14.09
CA GLN A 116 -18.90 21.77 -13.16
C GLN A 116 -17.65 21.63 -12.27
N ASN A 117 -17.30 20.40 -11.88
CA ASN A 117 -16.23 20.11 -10.91
C ASN A 117 -14.93 19.62 -11.57
N LYS A 118 -14.51 20.26 -12.67
CA LYS A 118 -13.36 19.83 -13.50
C LYS A 118 -12.00 19.72 -12.79
N HIS A 119 -11.89 20.25 -11.57
CA HIS A 119 -10.69 20.21 -10.74
C HIS A 119 -10.51 18.87 -10.00
N THR A 120 -11.53 18.02 -9.96
CA THR A 120 -11.52 16.69 -9.32
C THR A 120 -12.14 15.64 -10.26
N SER A 121 -12.33 14.42 -9.77
CA SER A 121 -13.08 13.34 -10.43
C SER A 121 -14.48 13.18 -9.82
N TYR A 122 -15.40 12.58 -10.59
CA TYR A 122 -16.77 12.30 -10.13
C TYR A 122 -16.83 11.30 -8.96
N ILE A 123 -15.79 10.48 -8.77
CA ILE A 123 -15.79 9.35 -7.82
C ILE A 123 -15.06 9.65 -6.51
N SER A 124 -14.10 10.58 -6.50
CA SER A 124 -13.19 10.76 -5.35
C SER A 124 -13.92 11.07 -4.04
N ALA A 125 -14.81 12.07 -4.04
CA ALA A 125 -15.58 12.44 -2.85
C ALA A 125 -16.58 11.35 -2.41
N PRO A 126 -17.44 10.77 -3.29
CA PRO A 126 -18.28 9.63 -2.94
C PRO A 126 -17.52 8.42 -2.36
N TRP A 127 -16.32 8.14 -2.88
CA TRP A 127 -15.50 7.00 -2.41
C TRP A 127 -14.86 7.28 -1.05
N PHE A 128 -14.43 8.51 -0.78
CA PHE A 128 -14.06 8.92 0.59
C PHE A 128 -15.24 8.85 1.55
N ASP A 129 -16.43 9.30 1.12
CA ASP A 129 -17.64 9.32 1.95
C ASP A 129 -18.03 7.92 2.39
N MET A 130 -17.97 6.93 1.49
CA MET A 130 -18.24 5.52 1.81
C MET A 130 -17.37 4.99 2.97
N TYR A 131 -16.05 5.17 2.92
CA TYR A 131 -15.16 4.66 3.98
C TYR A 131 -15.20 5.46 5.28
N LEU A 132 -15.42 6.78 5.19
CA LEU A 132 -15.50 7.64 6.37
C LEU A 132 -16.84 7.50 7.09
N SER A 133 -17.93 7.26 6.38
CA SER A 133 -19.26 6.99 6.94
C SER A 133 -19.46 5.53 7.35
N ALA A 134 -18.62 4.59 6.90
CA ALA A 134 -18.62 3.21 7.42
C ALA A 134 -18.38 3.20 8.94
N ARG A 135 -19.20 2.41 9.66
CA ARG A 135 -19.25 2.36 11.13
C ARG A 135 -18.56 1.13 11.73
N ASP A 136 -18.23 0.14 10.91
CA ASP A 136 -17.49 -1.05 11.32
C ASP A 136 -16.06 -0.73 11.79
N SER A 137 -15.46 -1.65 12.55
CA SER A 137 -14.05 -1.54 12.92
C SER A 137 -13.16 -1.39 11.69
N VAL A 138 -12.15 -0.51 11.77
CA VAL A 138 -11.12 -0.41 10.73
C VAL A 138 -10.23 -1.65 10.67
N VAL A 139 -10.12 -2.40 11.77
CA VAL A 139 -9.35 -3.64 11.83
C VAL A 139 -10.12 -4.76 11.12
N LEU A 140 -9.40 -5.58 10.36
CA LEU A 140 -9.90 -6.64 9.47
C LEU A 140 -10.71 -6.10 8.27
N ASN A 141 -11.78 -5.34 8.51
CA ASN A 141 -12.73 -4.95 7.45
C ASN A 141 -12.10 -4.02 6.38
N PHE A 142 -11.16 -3.16 6.77
CA PHE A 142 -10.58 -2.14 5.89
C PHE A 142 -9.05 -2.12 5.88
N ASN A 143 -8.38 -2.09 7.03
CA ASN A 143 -6.93 -1.90 7.12
C ASN A 143 -6.17 -3.15 6.68
N PRO A 144 -5.35 -3.07 5.61
CA PRO A 144 -4.48 -4.16 5.18
C PRO A 144 -3.07 -4.00 5.77
N PHE A 145 -2.19 -4.96 5.47
CA PHE A 145 -0.76 -4.82 5.72
C PHE A 145 0.10 -5.19 4.50
N MET A 146 1.34 -4.69 4.48
CA MET A 146 2.40 -5.09 3.57
C MET A 146 3.70 -5.29 4.36
N SER A 147 4.23 -6.52 4.39
CA SER A 147 5.51 -6.81 5.04
C SER A 147 6.69 -6.51 4.11
N PHE A 148 7.79 -6.05 4.70
CA PHE A 148 9.05 -5.85 4.00
C PHE A 148 9.80 -7.18 3.83
N ASN A 149 10.54 -7.33 2.72
CA ASN A 149 11.62 -8.31 2.67
C ASN A 149 12.66 -8.03 3.77
N PRO A 150 13.40 -9.04 4.29
CA PRO A 150 14.51 -8.80 5.20
C PRO A 150 15.59 -7.92 4.55
N ASP A 151 16.41 -7.25 5.36
CA ASP A 151 17.67 -6.70 4.83
C ASP A 151 18.53 -7.86 4.32
N PRO A 152 19.07 -7.82 3.09
CA PRO A 152 19.95 -8.86 2.56
C PRO A 152 21.18 -9.17 3.43
N LYS A 153 21.59 -8.23 4.30
CA LYS A 153 22.64 -8.42 5.31
C LYS A 153 21.97 -8.80 6.63
N THR A 154 22.10 -10.06 7.03
CA THR A 154 21.42 -10.63 8.21
C THR A 154 21.60 -9.77 9.46
N GLU A 155 22.80 -9.22 9.68
CA GLU A 155 23.15 -8.40 10.84
C GLU A 155 22.39 -7.05 10.92
N TYR A 156 21.86 -6.54 9.81
CA TYR A 156 21.01 -5.33 9.79
C TYR A 156 19.56 -5.59 10.19
N ASN A 157 19.17 -6.86 10.39
CA ASN A 157 17.85 -7.25 10.89
C ASN A 157 17.74 -7.25 12.43
N ASP A 158 18.74 -6.75 13.16
CA ASP A 158 18.58 -6.40 14.57
C ASP A 158 17.45 -5.37 14.75
N GLN A 159 16.56 -5.56 15.73
CA GLN A 159 15.37 -4.75 15.93
C GLN A 159 15.69 -3.25 16.10
N LEU A 160 16.73 -2.90 16.87
CA LEU A 160 17.11 -1.51 17.14
C LEU A 160 17.76 -0.87 15.92
N VAL A 161 18.70 -1.56 15.27
CA VAL A 161 19.37 -1.09 14.04
C VAL A 161 18.35 -0.88 12.93
N ARG A 162 17.47 -1.87 12.71
CA ARG A 162 16.47 -1.84 11.64
C ARG A 162 15.40 -0.78 11.89
N ALA A 163 14.89 -0.66 13.11
CA ALA A 163 13.94 0.40 13.46
C ALA A 163 14.55 1.80 13.27
N THR A 164 15.81 2.00 13.69
CA THR A 164 16.51 3.28 13.52
C THR A 164 16.66 3.64 12.04
N ASN A 165 17.13 2.71 11.20
CA ASN A 165 17.28 2.95 9.77
C ASN A 165 15.93 3.21 9.08
N MET A 166 14.89 2.41 9.36
CA MET A 166 13.57 2.60 8.75
C MET A 166 12.89 3.90 9.20
N VAL A 167 13.04 4.32 10.47
CA VAL A 167 12.57 5.63 10.93
C VAL A 167 13.29 6.75 10.18
N ALA A 168 14.61 6.69 10.08
CA ALA A 168 15.38 7.75 9.41
C ALA A 168 15.09 7.82 7.90
N SER A 169 14.95 6.68 7.22
CA SER A 169 14.52 6.60 5.82
C SER A 169 13.08 7.10 5.62
N ALA A 170 12.16 6.83 6.55
CA ALA A 170 10.80 7.37 6.50
C ALA A 170 10.76 8.91 6.65
N VAL A 171 11.59 9.46 7.54
CA VAL A 171 11.75 10.93 7.70
C VAL A 171 12.43 11.55 6.47
N ARG A 172 13.44 10.88 5.88
CA ARG A 172 14.05 11.27 4.60
C ARG A 172 13.03 11.26 3.46
N PHE A 173 12.15 10.25 3.39
CA PHE A 173 11.04 10.23 2.41
C PHE A 173 10.12 11.44 2.59
N MET A 174 9.66 11.70 3.82
CA MET A 174 8.81 12.85 4.13
C MET A 174 9.45 14.17 3.68
N LYS A 175 10.74 14.36 4.00
CA LYS A 175 11.50 15.56 3.61
C LYS A 175 11.66 15.67 2.10
N THR A 176 11.98 14.57 1.41
CA THR A 176 12.08 14.50 -0.06
C THR A 176 10.74 14.82 -0.73
N LEU A 177 9.62 14.32 -0.20
CA LEU A 177 8.27 14.66 -0.67
C LEU A 177 7.94 16.15 -0.44
N ARG A 178 8.11 16.66 0.79
CA ARG A 178 7.77 18.05 1.17
C ARG A 178 8.63 19.09 0.47
N ALA A 179 9.89 18.78 0.17
CA ALA A 179 10.77 19.65 -0.62
C ALA A 179 10.47 19.63 -2.14
N GLY A 180 9.52 18.81 -2.60
CA GLY A 180 9.23 18.64 -4.03
C GLY A 180 10.34 17.92 -4.80
N LEU A 181 11.19 17.16 -4.10
CA LEU A 181 12.38 16.47 -4.61
C LEU A 181 12.15 14.98 -4.89
N LEU A 182 11.03 14.40 -4.45
CA LEU A 182 10.62 13.04 -4.81
C LEU A 182 10.37 12.98 -6.32
N GLU A 183 10.88 11.96 -7.01
CA GLU A 183 10.53 11.76 -8.42
C GLU A 183 9.01 11.59 -8.57
N PRO A 184 8.35 12.32 -9.49
CA PRO A 184 6.92 12.18 -9.73
C PRO A 184 6.55 10.72 -9.99
N GLU A 185 5.38 10.30 -9.52
CA GLU A 185 4.88 8.96 -9.81
C GLU A 185 4.48 8.87 -11.30
N VAL A 186 5.09 7.93 -12.03
CA VAL A 186 4.89 7.78 -13.48
C VAL A 186 4.90 6.30 -13.85
N PHE A 187 3.84 5.84 -14.48
CA PHE A 187 3.81 4.52 -15.11
C PHE A 187 4.46 4.59 -16.50
N HIS A 188 5.51 3.80 -16.73
CA HIS A 188 6.30 3.81 -17.96
C HIS A 188 6.05 2.54 -18.78
N LEU A 189 5.42 2.63 -19.96
CA LEU A 189 5.33 1.48 -20.88
C LEU A 189 6.69 1.06 -21.45
N ASN A 190 7.63 2.01 -21.57
CA ASN A 190 9.01 1.73 -21.95
C ASN A 190 9.98 2.60 -21.12
N PRO A 191 10.41 2.13 -19.93
CA PRO A 191 11.30 2.87 -19.05
C PRO A 191 12.62 3.29 -19.73
N ALA A 192 13.17 2.45 -20.62
CA ALA A 192 14.43 2.72 -21.31
C ALA A 192 14.39 3.95 -22.24
N LYS A 193 13.18 4.41 -22.63
CA LYS A 193 13.00 5.67 -23.37
C LYS A 193 12.55 6.82 -22.45
N SER A 194 11.57 6.57 -21.58
CA SER A 194 10.86 7.64 -20.85
C SER A 194 11.31 7.86 -19.40
N ASN A 195 12.05 6.94 -18.78
CA ASN A 195 12.68 7.15 -17.48
C ASN A 195 14.20 7.38 -17.65
N THR A 196 14.55 8.46 -18.34
CA THR A 196 15.95 8.82 -18.65
C THR A 196 16.29 10.24 -18.21
N ASP A 197 17.55 10.48 -17.87
CA ASP A 197 18.03 11.84 -17.54
C ASP A 197 17.83 12.83 -18.68
N GLY A 198 17.92 12.37 -19.94
CA GLY A 198 17.63 13.20 -21.12
C GLY A 198 16.19 13.68 -21.12
N PHE A 199 15.23 12.77 -20.92
CA PHE A 199 13.82 13.13 -20.79
C PHE A 199 13.57 14.03 -19.57
N LYS A 200 14.12 13.68 -18.39
CA LYS A 200 13.98 14.47 -17.15
C LYS A 200 14.54 15.90 -17.29
N LYS A 201 15.65 16.08 -18.01
CA LYS A 201 16.26 17.40 -18.31
C LYS A 201 15.42 18.24 -19.28
N LEU A 202 14.67 17.60 -20.19
CA LEU A 202 13.76 18.28 -21.11
C LEU A 202 12.43 18.64 -20.41
N ILE A 203 11.77 17.65 -19.82
CA ILE A 203 10.39 17.78 -19.33
C ILE A 203 10.25 18.82 -18.22
N ARG A 204 11.26 18.99 -17.36
CA ARG A 204 11.28 20.00 -16.29
C ARG A 204 11.05 21.45 -16.76
N TRP A 205 11.29 21.74 -18.04
CA TRP A 205 11.07 23.07 -18.64
C TRP A 205 9.70 23.22 -19.30
N VAL A 206 8.97 22.13 -19.51
CA VAL A 206 7.59 22.17 -20.01
C VAL A 206 6.69 22.68 -18.87
N PRO A 207 5.84 23.71 -19.10
CA PRO A 207 4.93 24.19 -18.06
C PRO A 207 4.03 23.09 -17.51
N SER A 208 3.73 23.09 -16.21
CA SER A 208 2.90 22.05 -15.57
C SER A 208 1.47 21.92 -16.13
N SER A 209 1.00 22.92 -16.87
CA SER A 209 -0.26 22.90 -17.65
C SER A 209 -0.17 22.05 -18.94
N LEU A 210 1.03 21.69 -19.38
CA LEU A 210 1.29 20.91 -20.60
C LEU A 210 2.18 19.67 -20.36
N SER A 211 2.81 19.54 -19.19
CA SER A 211 3.79 18.51 -18.87
C SER A 211 3.29 17.06 -19.05
N TRP A 212 2.01 16.78 -18.77
CA TRP A 212 1.43 15.46 -19.01
C TRP A 212 1.49 15.04 -20.49
N TYR A 213 1.22 15.97 -21.43
CA TYR A 213 1.32 15.68 -22.87
C TYR A 213 2.78 15.35 -23.27
N GLY A 214 3.76 15.99 -22.65
CA GLY A 214 5.17 15.68 -22.84
C GLY A 214 5.54 14.26 -22.41
N ALA A 215 4.98 13.77 -21.30
CA ALA A 215 5.13 12.38 -20.87
C ALA A 215 4.35 11.40 -21.77
N PHE A 216 3.13 11.75 -22.16
CA PHE A 216 2.27 10.93 -23.03
C PHE A 216 2.93 10.65 -24.39
N MET A 217 3.61 11.63 -24.99
CA MET A 217 4.37 11.46 -26.26
C MET A 217 5.49 10.41 -26.18
N VAL A 218 5.99 10.07 -24.98
CA VAL A 218 7.00 9.01 -24.77
C VAL A 218 6.42 7.76 -24.10
N ASN A 219 5.10 7.59 -24.18
CA ASN A 219 4.34 6.47 -23.58
C ASN A 219 4.56 6.34 -22.06
N ALA A 220 4.66 7.48 -21.38
CA ALA A 220 4.69 7.59 -19.93
C ALA A 220 3.42 8.27 -19.41
N TYR A 221 2.87 7.75 -18.33
CA TYR A 221 1.59 8.15 -17.75
C TYR A 221 1.84 8.61 -16.31
N PRO A 222 2.04 9.92 -16.08
CA PRO A 222 2.08 10.48 -14.74
C PRO A 222 0.81 10.14 -13.96
N LEU A 223 0.98 9.85 -12.68
CA LEU A 223 -0.12 9.49 -11.78
C LEU A 223 -0.46 10.65 -10.82
N ASP A 224 -1.67 10.60 -10.27
CA ASP A 224 -2.15 11.48 -9.23
C ASP A 224 -1.38 11.27 -7.93
N MET A 225 -0.97 12.39 -7.33
CA MET A 225 -0.23 12.40 -6.06
C MET A 225 -0.95 13.22 -4.97
N SER A 226 -2.24 13.54 -5.16
CA SER A 226 -3.03 14.36 -4.24
C SER A 226 -3.18 13.74 -2.85
N GLN A 227 -3.06 12.41 -2.74
CA GLN A 227 -3.17 11.67 -1.47
C GLN A 227 -1.84 11.63 -0.68
N TYR A 228 -0.68 11.86 -1.30
CA TYR A 228 0.63 11.53 -0.73
C TYR A 228 0.96 12.32 0.55
N PHE A 229 0.38 13.52 0.72
CA PHE A 229 0.61 14.32 1.93
C PHE A 229 0.06 13.65 3.19
N ARG A 230 -0.99 12.81 3.07
CA ARG A 230 -1.61 12.08 4.17
C ARG A 230 -0.82 10.86 4.65
N LEU A 231 0.33 10.55 4.05
CA LEU A 231 1.28 9.62 4.65
C LEU A 231 1.71 10.12 6.04
N PHE A 232 2.02 11.42 6.19
CA PHE A 232 2.68 11.94 7.39
C PHE A 232 1.85 12.95 8.17
N ASN A 233 1.97 12.89 9.50
CA ASN A 233 1.26 13.73 10.47
C ASN A 233 -0.27 13.66 10.35
N ALA A 234 -0.79 12.54 9.87
CA ALA A 234 -2.20 12.33 9.61
C ALA A 234 -2.76 11.15 10.41
N THR A 235 -4.07 11.21 10.64
CA THR A 235 -4.84 10.15 11.30
C THR A 235 -6.31 10.29 10.91
N ARG A 236 -7.05 9.19 10.98
CA ARG A 236 -8.51 9.21 11.03
C ARG A 236 -8.94 9.58 12.45
N ILE A 237 -9.95 10.44 12.57
CA ILE A 237 -10.55 10.82 13.85
C ILE A 237 -11.97 10.26 13.86
N PRO A 238 -12.35 9.43 14.85
CA PRO A 238 -13.72 8.95 14.96
C PRO A 238 -14.66 10.11 15.27
N LYS A 239 -15.82 10.10 14.63
CA LYS A 239 -16.92 11.05 14.83
C LYS A 239 -18.23 10.29 14.68
N GLN A 240 -19.30 10.76 15.31
CA GLN A 240 -20.64 10.24 15.06
C GLN A 240 -20.99 10.36 13.58
N GLU A 241 -21.64 9.33 13.02
CA GLU A 241 -22.08 9.21 11.62
C GLU A 241 -20.97 9.15 10.55
N LYS A 242 -19.96 10.04 10.62
CA LYS A 242 -18.90 10.15 9.61
C LYS A 242 -17.59 10.70 10.15
N ASP A 243 -16.53 9.91 10.04
CA ASP A 243 -15.18 10.21 10.52
C ASP A 243 -14.47 11.32 9.73
N GLU A 244 -13.44 11.90 10.34
CA GLU A 244 -12.65 13.01 9.80
C GLU A 244 -11.19 12.61 9.52
N LEU A 245 -10.61 13.08 8.41
CA LEU A 245 -9.19 12.88 8.09
C LEU A 245 -8.33 14.08 8.48
N PHE A 246 -7.80 14.03 9.71
CA PHE A 246 -6.92 15.06 10.27
C PHE A 246 -5.51 15.03 9.66
N THR A 247 -4.85 16.20 9.60
CA THR A 247 -3.41 16.30 9.28
C THR A 247 -2.81 17.59 9.86
N ASP A 248 -1.73 17.50 10.65
CA ASP A 248 -0.95 18.67 11.10
C ASP A 248 0.51 18.61 10.61
N PRO A 249 0.87 19.25 9.49
CA PRO A 249 2.22 19.16 8.93
C PRO A 249 3.31 19.79 9.81
N LYS A 250 2.96 20.49 10.91
CA LYS A 250 3.91 21.10 11.86
C LYS A 250 4.50 20.11 12.86
N GLY A 251 3.88 18.94 13.05
CA GLY A 251 4.39 17.91 13.96
C GLY A 251 5.79 17.44 13.56
N ARG A 252 6.70 17.32 14.52
CA ARG A 252 8.12 16.95 14.34
C ARG A 252 8.50 15.62 15.01
N HIS A 253 7.58 15.06 15.78
CA HIS A 253 7.79 13.89 16.63
C HIS A 253 7.28 12.59 16.01
N LEU A 254 7.93 11.50 16.40
CA LEU A 254 7.48 10.13 16.16
C LEU A 254 6.59 9.67 17.33
N LEU A 255 5.54 8.90 17.04
CA LEU A 255 4.84 8.10 18.05
C LEU A 255 5.46 6.70 18.05
N VAL A 256 5.84 6.19 19.23
CA VAL A 256 6.31 4.82 19.41
C VAL A 256 5.40 4.09 20.38
N MET A 257 4.99 2.87 20.04
CA MET A 257 4.24 1.96 20.91
C MET A 257 5.10 0.76 21.27
N ARG A 258 5.17 0.42 22.56
CA ARG A 258 5.79 -0.81 23.08
C ARG A 258 5.02 -1.32 24.30
N GLY A 259 4.53 -2.56 24.25
CA GLY A 259 3.72 -3.16 25.33
C GLY A 259 2.44 -2.37 25.64
N GLY A 260 1.84 -1.72 24.65
CA GLY A 260 0.69 -0.83 24.83
C GLY A 260 0.98 0.52 25.49
N ASN A 261 2.21 0.76 25.96
CA ASN A 261 2.68 2.08 26.38
C ASN A 261 3.01 2.94 25.14
N MET A 262 2.73 4.24 25.23
CA MET A 262 2.98 5.20 24.14
C MET A 262 4.10 6.18 24.52
N TYR A 263 4.97 6.50 23.57
CA TYR A 263 6.11 7.39 23.74
C TYR A 263 6.20 8.36 22.56
N VAL A 264 6.66 9.59 22.80
CA VAL A 264 6.98 10.55 21.73
C VAL A 264 8.36 11.16 21.92
N PHE A 265 9.06 11.39 20.81
CA PHE A 265 10.28 12.20 20.74
C PHE A 265 10.42 12.83 19.35
N ASP A 266 11.12 13.96 19.27
CA ASP A 266 11.38 14.65 18.00
C ASP A 266 12.30 13.81 17.09
N VAL A 267 11.88 13.60 15.84
CA VAL A 267 12.72 13.02 14.76
C VAL A 267 13.09 14.05 13.69
N VAL A 268 12.52 15.26 13.79
CA VAL A 268 12.89 16.45 13.02
C VAL A 268 13.28 17.56 14.01
N ASP A 269 14.45 18.17 13.83
CA ASP A 269 14.92 19.25 14.72
C ASP A 269 14.15 20.57 14.50
N ARG A 270 14.49 21.61 15.26
CA ARG A 270 13.82 22.92 15.18
C ARG A 270 14.11 23.68 13.87
N ASP A 271 15.21 23.34 13.19
CA ASP A 271 15.62 23.91 11.90
C ASP A 271 15.05 23.11 10.71
N GLY A 272 14.35 22.00 10.99
CA GLY A 272 13.73 21.13 10.00
C GLY A 272 14.62 19.99 9.49
N ASN A 273 15.80 19.77 10.08
CA ASN A 273 16.70 18.68 9.69
C ASN A 273 16.27 17.34 10.32
N LEU A 274 16.77 16.24 9.77
CA LEU A 274 16.68 14.93 10.41
C LEU A 274 17.48 14.93 11.74
N VAL A 275 16.85 14.57 12.86
CA VAL A 275 17.58 14.34 14.13
C VAL A 275 18.61 13.24 13.92
N LYS A 276 19.81 13.39 14.49
CA LYS A 276 20.95 12.54 14.12
C LYS A 276 20.59 11.05 14.31
N PRO A 277 20.88 10.16 13.36
CA PRO A 277 20.50 8.75 13.47
C PRO A 277 20.99 8.06 14.76
N ALA A 278 22.16 8.42 15.29
CA ALA A 278 22.66 7.91 16.56
C ALA A 278 21.87 8.43 17.79
N GLU A 279 21.23 9.60 17.70
CA GLU A 279 20.33 10.15 18.74
C GLU A 279 18.97 9.44 18.69
N ILE A 280 18.43 9.22 17.48
CA ILE A 280 17.24 8.35 17.27
C ILE A 280 17.50 6.95 17.82
N GLN A 281 18.68 6.36 17.57
CA GLN A 281 19.09 5.07 18.11
C GLN A 281 19.14 5.08 19.65
N ALA A 282 19.58 6.17 20.27
CA ALA A 282 19.60 6.31 21.74
C ALA A 282 18.18 6.39 22.33
N HIS A 283 17.28 7.13 21.69
CA HIS A 283 15.88 7.25 22.10
C HIS A 283 15.11 5.93 21.94
N LEU A 284 15.28 5.23 20.81
CA LEU A 284 14.68 3.90 20.61
C LEU A 284 15.26 2.87 21.59
N LYS A 285 16.58 2.87 21.83
CA LYS A 285 17.20 2.00 22.83
C LYS A 285 16.66 2.28 24.24
N HIS A 286 16.43 3.55 24.59
CA HIS A 286 15.83 3.93 25.87
C HIS A 286 14.41 3.34 26.03
N ILE A 287 13.54 3.47 25.01
CA ILE A 287 12.19 2.88 25.01
C ILE A 287 12.22 1.34 25.08
N MET A 288 13.14 0.70 24.35
CA MET A 288 13.33 -0.75 24.40
C MET A 288 13.89 -1.24 25.75
N SER A 289 14.55 -0.36 26.49
CA SER A 289 15.09 -0.64 27.83
C SER A 289 14.17 -0.18 28.96
N ASP A 290 13.02 0.42 28.67
CA ASP A 290 12.05 0.86 29.67
C ASP A 290 11.49 -0.38 30.40
N PRO A 291 11.65 -0.47 31.74
CA PRO A 291 11.17 -1.58 32.56
C PRO A 291 9.68 -1.49 32.90
N THR A 292 8.96 -0.47 32.43
CA THR A 292 7.51 -0.33 32.63
C THR A 292 6.79 -1.60 32.14
N PRO A 293 5.92 -2.21 32.95
CA PRO A 293 5.06 -3.31 32.52
C PRO A 293 4.19 -2.95 31.31
N ALA A 294 3.59 -3.97 30.67
CA ALA A 294 2.55 -3.71 29.67
C ALA A 294 1.41 -2.88 30.27
N ALA A 295 0.84 -1.96 29.48
CA ALA A 295 -0.20 -1.05 29.96
C ALA A 295 -1.43 -1.83 30.48
N ALA A 296 -1.93 -1.48 31.67
CA ALA A 296 -3.11 -2.12 32.25
C ALA A 296 -4.37 -1.90 31.38
N HIS A 297 -4.48 -0.71 30.77
CA HIS A 297 -5.54 -0.34 29.84
C HIS A 297 -4.93 0.16 28.52
N PRO A 298 -4.57 -0.75 27.58
CA PRO A 298 -3.94 -0.37 26.31
C PRO A 298 -4.91 0.40 25.40
N LEU A 299 -4.73 1.72 25.27
CA LEU A 299 -5.64 2.58 24.51
C LEU A 299 -5.64 2.32 22.99
N GLY A 300 -4.64 1.60 22.46
CA GLY A 300 -4.64 1.13 21.07
C GLY A 300 -5.90 0.35 20.70
N LEU A 301 -6.42 -0.46 21.65
CA LEU A 301 -7.64 -1.24 21.50
C LEU A 301 -8.86 -0.40 21.15
N LEU A 302 -8.95 0.84 21.66
CA LEU A 302 -10.08 1.72 21.38
C LEU A 302 -10.18 2.09 19.89
N THR A 303 -9.05 2.15 19.18
CA THR A 303 -9.05 2.38 17.72
C THR A 303 -9.55 1.19 16.89
N SER A 304 -9.78 0.03 17.54
CA SER A 304 -10.36 -1.17 16.92
C SER A 304 -11.86 -1.33 17.16
N GLU A 305 -12.51 -0.42 17.87
CA GLU A 305 -13.96 -0.45 18.09
C GLU A 305 -14.78 -0.09 16.85
N ASN A 306 -16.10 -0.32 16.94
CA ASN A 306 -17.08 0.35 16.10
C ASN A 306 -16.86 1.88 16.16
N ARG A 307 -17.03 2.58 15.02
CA ARG A 307 -16.63 3.98 14.89
C ARG A 307 -17.46 4.95 15.76
N ASP A 308 -18.74 4.66 16.00
CA ASP A 308 -19.60 5.48 16.88
C ASP A 308 -19.29 5.22 18.36
N THR A 309 -19.03 3.95 18.73
CA THR A 309 -18.50 3.58 20.06
C THR A 309 -17.17 4.29 20.34
N TRP A 310 -16.23 4.24 19.40
CA TRP A 310 -14.95 4.91 19.53
C TRP A 310 -15.09 6.44 19.55
N ALA A 311 -15.99 7.02 18.75
CA ALA A 311 -16.26 8.45 18.79
C ALA A 311 -16.69 8.90 20.21
N GLY A 312 -17.64 8.20 20.83
CA GLY A 312 -18.11 8.49 22.18
C GLY A 312 -17.02 8.31 23.25
N LEU A 313 -16.20 7.25 23.16
CA LEU A 313 -15.08 7.03 24.07
C LEU A 313 -13.96 8.06 23.89
N ARG A 314 -13.70 8.52 22.66
CA ARG A 314 -12.71 9.58 22.38
C ARG A 314 -13.17 10.94 22.90
N GLU A 315 -14.48 11.24 22.85
CA GLU A 315 -15.04 12.43 23.49
C GLU A 315 -14.89 12.38 25.02
N LYS A 316 -15.05 11.21 25.64
CA LYS A 316 -14.79 11.02 27.09
C LYS A 316 -13.32 11.17 27.45
N LEU A 317 -12.38 10.67 26.62
CA LEU A 317 -10.95 10.95 26.80
C LEU A 317 -10.66 12.46 26.75
N LEU A 318 -11.30 13.22 25.85
CA LEU A 318 -11.16 14.68 25.80
C LEU A 318 -11.72 15.35 27.07
N ALA A 319 -12.90 14.92 27.55
CA ALA A 319 -13.52 15.43 28.77
C ALA A 319 -12.68 15.15 30.04
N ALA A 320 -12.00 14.00 30.10
CA ALA A 320 -11.03 13.65 31.14
C ALA A 320 -9.68 14.42 31.04
N GLY A 321 -9.56 15.38 30.12
CA GLY A 321 -8.40 16.27 30.00
C GLY A 321 -7.27 15.76 29.09
N ASN A 322 -7.47 14.66 28.35
CA ASN A 322 -6.43 14.05 27.51
C ASN A 322 -6.16 14.79 26.17
N GLY A 323 -6.69 16.00 25.99
CA GLY A 323 -6.65 16.73 24.71
C GLY A 323 -5.23 17.00 24.17
N GLU A 324 -4.29 17.38 25.03
CA GLU A 324 -2.89 17.57 24.64
C GLU A 324 -2.25 16.25 24.16
N VAL A 325 -2.51 15.17 24.90
CA VAL A 325 -1.89 13.86 24.68
C VAL A 325 -2.45 13.18 23.42
N LEU A 326 -3.77 13.26 23.20
CA LEU A 326 -4.39 12.89 21.93
C LEU A 326 -3.85 13.73 20.77
N GLY A 327 -3.67 15.05 20.96
CA GLY A 327 -3.05 15.92 19.98
C GLY A 327 -1.64 15.47 19.57
N LEU A 328 -0.84 14.95 20.50
CA LEU A 328 0.49 14.37 20.21
C LEU A 328 0.37 13.06 19.39
N VAL A 329 -0.55 12.17 19.73
CA VAL A 329 -0.80 10.93 18.96
C VAL A 329 -1.25 11.25 17.53
N ASP A 330 -2.24 12.13 17.39
CA ASP A 330 -2.86 12.49 16.11
C ASP A 330 -1.87 13.19 15.16
N SER A 331 -1.04 14.10 15.69
CA SER A 331 -0.09 14.92 14.91
C SER A 331 1.30 14.28 14.70
N ALA A 332 1.63 13.16 15.34
CA ALA A 332 2.92 12.47 15.13
C ALA A 332 3.15 12.09 13.65
N LEU A 333 4.39 12.11 13.17
CA LEU A 333 4.72 11.85 11.75
C LEU A 333 4.10 10.53 11.25
N PHE A 334 4.29 9.46 12.01
CA PHE A 334 3.67 8.13 11.84
C PHE A 334 3.77 7.39 13.19
N CYS A 335 3.27 6.16 13.26
CA CYS A 335 3.45 5.29 14.44
C CYS A 335 4.53 4.23 14.17
N LEU A 336 5.42 4.00 15.14
CA LEU A 336 6.35 2.86 15.17
C LEU A 336 5.91 1.89 16.27
N CYS A 337 5.58 0.65 15.92
CA CYS A 337 5.23 -0.39 16.86
C CYS A 337 6.44 -1.31 17.06
N LEU A 338 7.01 -1.30 18.27
CA LEU A 338 8.08 -2.22 18.65
C LEU A 338 7.44 -3.41 19.37
N ASP A 339 7.37 -4.55 18.69
CA ASP A 339 6.82 -5.78 19.25
C ASP A 339 7.97 -6.61 19.85
N ASP A 340 7.81 -7.05 21.10
CA ASP A 340 8.78 -7.92 21.78
C ASP A 340 8.65 -9.41 21.36
N GLU A 341 7.76 -9.71 20.40
CA GLU A 341 7.51 -11.06 19.88
C GLU A 341 8.44 -11.44 18.71
N SER A 342 8.88 -12.70 18.69
CA SER A 342 9.57 -13.32 17.57
C SER A 342 8.58 -14.08 16.68
N MET A 343 8.59 -13.78 15.39
CA MET A 343 7.72 -14.43 14.40
C MET A 343 8.11 -15.91 14.23
N LYS A 344 7.11 -16.77 13.99
CA LYS A 344 7.28 -18.24 13.94
C LYS A 344 7.32 -18.75 12.50
N ASP A 345 6.38 -18.28 11.70
CA ASP A 345 6.13 -18.65 10.32
C ASP A 345 5.37 -17.49 9.61
N HIS A 346 5.04 -17.66 8.33
CA HIS A 346 4.32 -16.63 7.56
C HIS A 346 2.88 -16.39 8.03
N ILE A 347 2.22 -17.38 8.64
CA ILE A 347 0.85 -17.24 9.17
C ILE A 347 0.90 -16.32 10.41
N HIS A 348 1.85 -16.58 11.31
CA HIS A 348 2.09 -15.74 12.48
C HIS A 348 2.47 -14.31 12.10
N VAL A 349 3.32 -14.13 11.07
CA VAL A 349 3.59 -12.80 10.50
C VAL A 349 2.29 -12.15 10.02
N SER A 350 1.47 -12.83 9.24
CA SER A 350 0.21 -12.26 8.73
C SER A 350 -0.72 -11.80 9.84
N HIS A 351 -0.95 -12.61 10.88
CA HIS A 351 -1.77 -12.21 12.03
C HIS A 351 -1.17 -11.01 12.77
N ASN A 352 0.14 -11.01 13.07
CA ASN A 352 0.77 -9.92 13.82
C ASN A 352 0.76 -8.58 13.05
N MET A 353 0.96 -8.63 11.72
CA MET A 353 1.03 -7.43 10.89
C MET A 353 -0.34 -6.91 10.46
N LEU A 354 -1.36 -7.78 10.34
CA LEU A 354 -2.74 -7.39 10.04
C LEU A 354 -3.46 -6.80 11.26
N HIS A 355 -3.33 -7.45 12.43
CA HIS A 355 -4.03 -7.03 13.65
C HIS A 355 -3.16 -7.08 14.92
N GLY A 356 -2.30 -8.08 15.11
CA GLY A 356 -1.58 -8.26 16.38
C GLY A 356 -2.53 -8.60 17.54
N ASP A 357 -2.15 -8.27 18.77
CA ASP A 357 -2.92 -8.50 20.00
C ASP A 357 -3.89 -7.36 20.37
N GLY A 358 -3.98 -6.32 19.53
CA GLY A 358 -4.79 -5.13 19.78
C GLY A 358 -4.13 -4.09 20.68
N THR A 359 -3.08 -4.44 21.45
CA THR A 359 -2.51 -3.55 22.46
C THR A 359 -1.48 -2.58 21.89
N ASN A 360 -0.69 -3.04 20.90
CA ASN A 360 0.51 -2.34 20.43
C ASN A 360 0.35 -1.67 19.06
N ARG A 361 -0.84 -1.15 18.74
CA ARG A 361 -1.20 -0.50 17.45
C ARG A 361 -2.07 0.74 17.68
N TRP A 362 -2.02 1.71 16.77
CA TRP A 362 -2.99 2.79 16.66
C TRP A 362 -3.58 2.77 15.25
N TYR A 363 -4.67 2.01 15.06
CA TYR A 363 -5.19 1.65 13.73
C TYR A 363 -5.78 2.83 12.94
N ASP A 364 -6.08 3.93 13.64
CA ASP A 364 -6.49 5.20 13.02
C ASP A 364 -5.35 5.94 12.33
N LYS A 365 -4.09 5.63 12.65
CA LYS A 365 -2.93 6.34 12.09
C LYS A 365 -2.84 6.09 10.58
N SER A 366 -2.45 7.11 9.82
CA SER A 366 -2.22 7.00 8.37
C SER A 366 -1.45 5.73 8.01
N PHE A 367 -0.37 5.46 8.73
CA PHE A 367 0.25 4.14 8.82
C PHE A 367 1.01 3.93 10.13
N SER A 368 1.22 2.65 10.46
CA SER A 368 2.17 2.18 11.46
C SER A 368 3.27 1.35 10.79
N ILE A 369 4.54 1.64 11.09
CA ILE A 369 5.64 0.69 10.84
C ILE A 369 5.67 -0.25 12.03
N ILE A 370 5.49 -1.54 11.79
CA ILE A 370 5.61 -2.59 12.80
C ILE A 370 7.02 -3.19 12.69
N MET A 371 7.67 -3.43 13.83
CA MET A 371 8.99 -4.05 13.92
C MET A 371 9.00 -5.13 15.03
N ALA A 372 8.96 -6.39 14.61
CA ALA A 372 9.10 -7.53 15.50
C ALA A 372 10.52 -7.68 16.06
N LYS A 373 10.67 -8.44 17.15
CA LYS A 373 11.95 -8.67 17.83
C LYS A 373 12.99 -9.37 16.96
N CYS A 374 12.54 -10.22 16.04
CA CYS A 374 13.36 -10.87 15.01
C CYS A 374 13.63 -9.99 13.78
N GLY A 375 13.28 -8.70 13.82
CA GLY A 375 13.51 -7.75 12.74
C GLY A 375 12.51 -7.82 11.59
N ASN A 376 11.52 -8.72 11.61
CA ASN A 376 10.43 -8.71 10.62
C ASN A 376 9.68 -7.37 10.72
N ALA A 377 9.59 -6.67 9.59
CA ALA A 377 8.98 -5.35 9.52
C ALA A 377 7.77 -5.34 8.57
N ALA A 378 6.77 -4.51 8.85
CA ALA A 378 5.63 -4.28 7.98
C ALA A 378 5.08 -2.87 8.07
N ILE A 379 4.22 -2.51 7.12
CA ILE A 379 3.32 -1.37 7.20
C ILE A 379 1.91 -1.89 7.39
N ASN A 380 1.24 -1.49 8.46
CA ASN A 380 -0.23 -1.55 8.60
C ASN A 380 -0.76 -0.13 8.35
N PHE A 381 -1.82 0.06 7.57
CA PHE A 381 -2.27 1.40 7.19
C PHE A 381 -3.80 1.56 7.17
N GLU A 382 -4.26 2.75 7.55
CA GLU A 382 -5.68 3.11 7.51
C GLU A 382 -6.14 3.27 6.04
N HIS A 383 -7.22 2.62 5.64
CA HIS A 383 -7.59 2.55 4.22
C HIS A 383 -8.37 3.79 3.72
N SER A 384 -9.09 4.52 4.58
CA SER A 384 -9.99 5.59 4.09
C SER A 384 -9.26 6.76 3.42
N TRP A 385 -8.01 7.06 3.82
CA TRP A 385 -7.30 8.24 3.31
C TRP A 385 -6.73 8.11 1.88
N GLY A 386 -6.59 6.89 1.32
CA GLY A 386 -6.00 6.72 0.00
C GLY A 386 -6.03 5.28 -0.56
N ASP A 387 -5.53 5.10 -1.77
CA ASP A 387 -5.65 3.84 -2.54
C ASP A 387 -4.41 2.95 -2.49
N GLY A 388 -3.59 3.05 -1.44
CA GLY A 388 -2.38 2.24 -1.26
C GLY A 388 -1.18 2.57 -2.17
N VAL A 389 -1.37 3.24 -3.32
CA VAL A 389 -0.28 3.62 -4.26
C VAL A 389 0.81 4.44 -3.56
N ALA A 390 0.41 5.43 -2.75
CA ALA A 390 1.34 6.24 -1.96
C ALA A 390 2.11 5.41 -0.91
N VAL A 391 1.45 4.40 -0.30
CA VAL A 391 2.05 3.49 0.68
C VAL A 391 3.05 2.55 0.01
N LEU A 392 2.72 2.00 -1.16
CA LEU A 392 3.63 1.15 -1.93
C LEU A 392 4.86 1.95 -2.40
N ARG A 393 4.69 3.19 -2.86
CA ARG A 393 5.83 4.07 -3.19
C ARG A 393 6.70 4.32 -1.97
N PHE A 394 6.10 4.66 -0.83
CA PHE A 394 6.80 4.85 0.44
C PHE A 394 7.57 3.59 0.85
N GLN A 395 6.94 2.41 0.81
CA GLN A 395 7.56 1.13 1.15
C GLN A 395 8.78 0.83 0.26
N ASN A 396 8.65 1.02 -1.05
CA ASN A 396 9.72 0.77 -2.02
C ASN A 396 10.95 1.65 -1.74
N GLU A 397 10.72 2.94 -1.54
CA GLU A 397 11.79 3.94 -1.34
C GLU A 397 12.43 3.80 0.06
N VAL A 398 11.65 3.52 1.11
CA VAL A 398 12.17 3.25 2.47
C VAL A 398 12.95 1.95 2.51
N PHE A 399 12.46 0.87 1.89
CA PHE A 399 13.21 -0.39 1.81
C PHE A 399 14.55 -0.19 1.11
N LYS A 400 14.54 0.47 -0.05
CA LYS A 400 15.74 0.76 -0.82
C LYS A 400 16.74 1.60 -0.02
N ASP A 401 16.30 2.72 0.55
CA ASP A 401 17.19 3.62 1.30
C ASP A 401 17.77 2.96 2.54
N SER A 402 16.95 2.25 3.31
CA SER A 402 17.37 1.61 4.56
C SER A 402 18.32 0.43 4.36
N THR A 403 18.31 -0.24 3.19
CA THR A 403 19.16 -1.41 2.89
C THR A 403 20.41 -1.06 2.04
N GLU A 404 20.26 -0.17 1.06
CA GLU A 404 21.38 0.31 0.22
C GLU A 404 22.21 1.39 0.92
N ASN A 405 21.57 2.29 1.68
CA ASN A 405 22.18 3.48 2.30
C ASN A 405 21.89 3.61 3.82
N PRO A 406 22.04 2.53 4.63
CA PRO A 406 21.77 2.59 6.07
C PRO A 406 22.59 3.67 6.77
N LEU A 407 21.94 4.43 7.65
CA LEU A 407 22.57 5.54 8.38
C LEU A 407 23.19 5.10 9.71
N VAL A 408 22.72 3.98 10.26
CA VAL A 408 23.38 3.24 11.35
C VAL A 408 23.68 1.81 10.90
N ASN A 409 24.77 1.26 11.42
CA ASN A 409 25.18 -0.14 11.22
C ASN A 409 25.18 -0.88 12.58
N PRO A 410 25.29 -2.23 12.60
CA PRO A 410 25.26 -2.99 13.86
C PRO A 410 26.38 -2.67 14.87
N GLY A 411 27.49 -2.07 14.43
CA GLY A 411 28.54 -1.57 15.32
C GLY A 411 28.33 -0.13 15.83
N SER A 412 27.31 0.56 15.33
CA SER A 412 27.05 1.97 15.64
C SER A 412 26.62 2.14 17.09
N GLN A 413 27.36 2.97 17.81
CA GLN A 413 27.05 3.30 19.20
C GLN A 413 25.97 4.41 19.24
N PRO A 414 24.93 4.24 20.06
CA PRO A 414 23.97 5.30 20.34
C PRO A 414 24.68 6.56 20.86
N ALA A 415 24.15 7.74 20.52
CA ALA A 415 24.71 9.00 20.98
C ALA A 415 24.58 9.15 22.50
N ALA A 416 25.58 9.80 23.12
CA ALA A 416 25.54 10.17 24.52
C ALA A 416 24.61 11.39 24.73
N VAL A 417 23.30 11.14 24.70
CA VAL A 417 22.24 12.14 24.91
C VAL A 417 21.29 11.75 26.03
N ASP A 418 20.71 12.74 26.69
CA ASP A 418 19.68 12.54 27.72
C ASP A 418 18.35 12.14 27.09
N SER A 419 18.18 10.84 26.86
CA SER A 419 16.91 10.29 26.36
C SER A 419 15.78 10.37 27.37
N ALA A 420 16.06 10.49 28.68
CA ALA A 420 15.01 10.60 29.70
C ALA A 420 14.34 11.99 29.69
N ALA A 421 15.08 13.03 29.31
CA ALA A 421 14.52 14.37 29.05
C ALA A 421 13.90 14.50 27.65
N ALA A 422 14.40 13.77 26.65
CA ALA A 422 13.95 13.89 25.25
C ALA A 422 12.75 13.00 24.88
N VAL A 423 12.58 11.84 25.53
CA VAL A 423 11.48 10.90 25.28
C VAL A 423 10.39 11.10 26.33
N ARG A 424 9.21 11.56 25.89
CA ARG A 424 8.03 11.65 26.76
C ARG A 424 7.19 10.39 26.63
N ARG A 425 7.13 9.58 27.69
CA ARG A 425 6.08 8.57 27.84
C ARG A 425 4.74 9.28 28.07
N LEU A 426 3.75 8.98 27.23
CA LEU A 426 2.41 9.55 27.33
C LEU A 426 1.66 8.91 28.49
N GLN A 427 0.96 9.74 29.28
CA GLN A 427 0.08 9.31 30.36
C GLN A 427 -1.32 9.82 30.03
N PHE A 428 -2.32 8.99 30.32
CA PHE A 428 -3.72 9.32 30.08
C PHE A 428 -4.50 9.24 31.39
N ASN A 429 -5.35 10.22 31.63
CA ASN A 429 -6.34 10.20 32.70
C ASN A 429 -7.49 9.31 32.25
N LEU A 430 -7.69 8.19 32.92
CA LEU A 430 -8.82 7.28 32.71
C LEU A 430 -9.69 7.30 33.96
N ASP A 431 -10.99 7.26 33.77
CA ASP A 431 -11.97 6.93 34.79
C ASP A 431 -12.44 5.47 34.60
N ALA A 432 -13.25 4.98 35.54
CA ALA A 432 -13.77 3.62 35.49
C ALA A 432 -14.60 3.32 34.22
N GLU A 433 -15.18 4.34 33.56
CA GLU A 433 -15.93 4.13 32.32
C GLU A 433 -14.98 3.94 31.13
N LEU A 434 -13.89 4.73 31.06
CA LEU A 434 -12.83 4.56 30.06
C LEU A 434 -12.07 3.24 30.24
N GLU A 435 -11.76 2.85 31.47
CA GLU A 435 -11.14 1.55 31.80
C GLU A 435 -12.02 0.37 31.38
N ASN A 436 -13.33 0.46 31.62
CA ASN A 436 -14.32 -0.51 31.14
C ASN A 436 -14.46 -0.48 29.60
N GLY A 437 -14.38 0.70 28.97
CA GLY A 437 -14.36 0.86 27.52
C GLY A 437 -13.18 0.14 26.86
N VAL A 438 -11.97 0.25 27.43
CA VAL A 438 -10.79 -0.50 26.97
C VAL A 438 -10.97 -2.01 27.18
N THR A 439 -11.55 -2.41 28.32
CA THR A 439 -11.85 -3.82 28.59
C THR A 439 -12.83 -4.38 27.55
N LYS A 440 -13.88 -3.62 27.20
CA LYS A 440 -14.86 -4.06 26.21
C LYS A 440 -14.30 -4.09 24.80
N ALA A 441 -13.48 -3.11 24.42
CA ALA A 441 -12.74 -3.11 23.16
C ALA A 441 -11.84 -4.36 23.04
N LYS A 442 -11.20 -4.80 24.14
CA LYS A 442 -10.42 -6.05 24.18
C LYS A 442 -11.26 -7.29 23.90
N GLU A 443 -12.43 -7.40 24.53
CA GLU A 443 -13.37 -8.50 24.29
C GLU A 443 -13.84 -8.53 22.83
N ASN A 444 -14.27 -7.38 22.31
CA ASN A 444 -14.78 -7.25 20.95
C ASN A 444 -13.69 -7.54 19.91
N PHE A 445 -12.47 -7.03 20.11
CA PHE A 445 -11.30 -7.35 19.29
C PHE A 445 -10.98 -8.84 19.29
N HIS A 446 -10.84 -9.47 20.48
CA HIS A 446 -10.59 -10.91 20.59
C HIS A 446 -11.69 -11.74 19.92
N ALA A 447 -12.96 -11.38 20.10
CA ALA A 447 -14.11 -12.07 19.49
C ALA A 447 -14.18 -11.90 17.95
N ALA A 448 -13.57 -10.86 17.40
CA ALA A 448 -13.42 -10.67 15.96
C ALA A 448 -12.22 -11.47 15.40
N VAL A 449 -11.01 -11.30 15.97
CA VAL A 449 -9.79 -11.95 15.45
C VAL A 449 -9.78 -13.47 15.66
N SER A 450 -10.44 -14.00 16.70
CA SER A 450 -10.56 -15.45 16.93
C SER A 450 -11.38 -16.19 15.87
N LYS A 451 -12.10 -15.47 15.01
CA LYS A 451 -12.83 -16.03 13.86
C LYS A 451 -12.00 -16.04 12.57
N LEU A 452 -10.90 -15.30 12.54
CA LEU A 452 -10.06 -15.17 11.35
C LEU A 452 -9.06 -16.32 11.27
N THR A 453 -9.07 -17.05 10.16
CA THR A 453 -7.99 -17.97 9.79
C THR A 453 -7.18 -17.34 8.67
N ILE A 454 -5.86 -17.38 8.75
CA ILE A 454 -4.96 -17.01 7.64
C ILE A 454 -4.10 -18.23 7.30
N ASP A 455 -3.89 -18.48 6.01
CA ASP A 455 -2.92 -19.45 5.52
C ASP A 455 -2.21 -18.90 4.28
N ALA A 456 -1.02 -19.41 3.96
CA ALA A 456 -0.20 -18.93 2.87
C ALA A 456 0.40 -20.08 2.05
N MET A 457 0.46 -19.90 0.73
CA MET A 457 1.12 -20.84 -0.17
C MET A 457 2.17 -20.16 -1.06
N GLN A 458 3.18 -20.94 -1.41
CA GLN A 458 4.15 -20.63 -2.45
C GLN A 458 4.09 -21.74 -3.51
N PHE A 459 3.57 -21.42 -4.69
CA PHE A 459 3.52 -22.35 -5.82
C PHE A 459 4.82 -22.30 -6.62
N MET A 460 5.48 -23.45 -6.72
CA MET A 460 6.65 -23.69 -7.58
C MET A 460 6.47 -25.03 -8.29
N LYS A 461 6.41 -25.04 -9.62
CA LYS A 461 6.40 -26.28 -10.40
C LYS A 461 7.82 -26.86 -10.44
N LEU A 462 7.98 -28.06 -9.90
CA LEU A 462 9.17 -28.89 -10.08
C LEU A 462 9.11 -29.53 -11.49
N SER A 463 9.98 -29.08 -12.40
CA SER A 463 10.31 -29.84 -13.60
C SER A 463 11.64 -30.57 -13.40
N SER A 464 11.86 -31.69 -14.08
CA SER A 464 13.02 -32.57 -13.88
C SER A 464 14.40 -31.94 -14.18
N ILE A 465 14.43 -30.69 -14.64
CA ILE A 465 15.67 -29.97 -15.02
C ILE A 465 15.72 -28.55 -14.41
N TYR A 466 14.57 -27.93 -14.04
CA TYR A 466 14.52 -26.57 -13.48
C TYR A 466 13.26 -26.31 -12.61
N LEU A 467 13.37 -25.42 -11.63
CA LEU A 467 12.23 -24.78 -10.96
C LEU A 467 11.61 -23.73 -11.89
N LYS A 468 10.34 -23.88 -12.30
CA LYS A 468 9.66 -22.94 -13.21
C LYS A 468 8.15 -22.91 -12.94
N GLY A 469 7.66 -21.95 -12.16
CA GLY A 469 6.23 -21.82 -11.81
C GLY A 469 5.64 -20.41 -11.90
N GLY A 470 6.38 -19.43 -12.45
CA GLY A 470 6.06 -18.01 -12.31
C GLY A 470 5.88 -17.22 -13.60
N LYS A 471 6.03 -15.89 -13.46
CA LYS A 471 5.82 -14.84 -14.47
C LYS A 471 6.54 -15.12 -15.79
N GLU A 472 7.75 -15.68 -15.76
CA GLU A 472 8.52 -15.95 -16.97
C GLU A 472 7.87 -16.99 -17.89
N GLN A 473 7.41 -18.11 -17.33
CA GLN A 473 6.86 -19.22 -18.13
C GLN A 473 5.53 -18.84 -18.76
N LEU A 474 4.68 -18.13 -18.00
CA LEU A 474 3.40 -17.61 -18.49
C LEU A 474 3.62 -16.60 -19.62
N LYS A 475 4.60 -15.69 -19.49
CA LYS A 475 5.00 -14.78 -20.58
C LYS A 475 5.56 -15.52 -21.80
N LYS A 476 6.37 -16.56 -21.63
CA LYS A 476 6.87 -17.42 -22.73
C LYS A 476 5.73 -18.13 -23.47
N LYS A 477 4.62 -18.43 -22.78
CA LYS A 477 3.36 -18.96 -23.35
C LYS A 477 2.38 -17.87 -23.84
N LYS A 478 2.77 -16.59 -23.84
CA LYS A 478 1.95 -15.42 -24.21
C LYS A 478 0.69 -15.20 -23.35
N LEU A 479 0.69 -15.72 -22.13
CA LEU A 479 -0.41 -15.55 -21.17
C LEU A 479 -0.10 -14.41 -20.20
N SER A 480 -1.14 -13.66 -19.81
CA SER A 480 -1.08 -12.70 -18.72
C SER A 480 -0.92 -13.46 -17.40
N PRO A 481 0.18 -13.26 -16.65
CA PRO A 481 0.41 -14.00 -15.41
C PRO A 481 -0.69 -13.74 -14.38
N ASP A 482 -1.16 -12.50 -14.32
CA ASP A 482 -2.24 -12.04 -13.44
C ASP A 482 -3.58 -12.74 -13.74
N ALA A 483 -3.96 -12.82 -15.02
CA ALA A 483 -5.18 -13.52 -15.44
C ALA A 483 -5.15 -15.02 -15.12
N ILE A 484 -3.95 -15.63 -15.07
CA ILE A 484 -3.76 -17.03 -14.72
C ILE A 484 -3.85 -17.25 -13.20
N ALA A 485 -3.35 -16.33 -12.38
CA ALA A 485 -3.59 -16.35 -10.94
C ALA A 485 -5.09 -16.22 -10.63
N GLN A 486 -5.76 -15.25 -11.27
CA GLN A 486 -7.20 -15.03 -11.13
C GLN A 486 -8.02 -16.26 -11.58
N LEU A 487 -7.69 -16.86 -12.73
CA LEU A 487 -8.30 -18.12 -13.17
C LEU A 487 -8.07 -19.26 -12.16
N ALA A 488 -6.88 -19.37 -11.57
CA ALA A 488 -6.60 -20.38 -10.55
C ALA A 488 -7.44 -20.19 -9.28
N PHE A 489 -7.80 -18.96 -8.90
CA PHE A 489 -8.76 -18.69 -7.82
C PHE A 489 -10.19 -19.13 -8.21
N GLN A 490 -10.64 -18.83 -9.43
CA GLN A 490 -11.94 -19.30 -9.93
C GLN A 490 -12.01 -20.84 -9.97
N MET A 491 -10.95 -21.49 -10.45
CA MET A 491 -10.82 -22.95 -10.45
C MET A 491 -10.76 -23.53 -9.03
N GLY A 492 -9.98 -22.92 -8.13
CA GLY A 492 -9.89 -23.36 -6.74
C GLY A 492 -11.23 -23.29 -6.01
N PHE A 493 -11.97 -22.20 -6.20
CA PHE A 493 -13.32 -22.04 -5.62
C PHE A 493 -14.32 -23.03 -6.24
N LEU A 494 -14.26 -23.26 -7.55
CA LEU A 494 -15.09 -24.27 -8.22
C LEU A 494 -14.78 -25.69 -7.74
N ARG A 495 -13.50 -26.02 -7.46
CA ARG A 495 -13.08 -27.32 -6.90
C ARG A 495 -13.64 -27.54 -5.50
N GLN A 496 -13.62 -26.52 -4.64
CA GLN A 496 -14.02 -26.62 -3.25
C GLN A 496 -15.55 -26.52 -3.05
N TYR A 497 -16.20 -25.59 -3.75
CA TYR A 497 -17.60 -25.21 -3.50
C TYR A 497 -18.54 -25.46 -4.68
N GLY A 498 -18.06 -25.95 -5.83
CA GLY A 498 -18.90 -26.35 -6.97
C GLY A 498 -19.61 -25.22 -7.72
N GLN A 499 -19.33 -23.95 -7.39
CA GLN A 499 -20.04 -22.76 -7.89
C GLN A 499 -19.09 -21.67 -8.41
N THR A 500 -19.65 -20.67 -9.12
CA THR A 500 -18.97 -19.42 -9.51
C THR A 500 -19.52 -18.28 -8.66
N VAL A 501 -18.67 -17.36 -8.19
CA VAL A 501 -19.06 -16.31 -7.22
C VAL A 501 -18.56 -14.91 -7.60
N ALA A 502 -19.22 -13.89 -7.04
CA ALA A 502 -18.81 -12.51 -7.18
C ALA A 502 -17.35 -12.32 -6.76
N THR A 503 -16.53 -11.90 -7.72
CA THR A 503 -15.10 -11.72 -7.56
C THR A 503 -14.74 -10.25 -7.80
N TYR A 504 -13.86 -9.71 -6.97
CA TYR A 504 -13.34 -8.35 -7.03
C TYR A 504 -11.82 -8.39 -7.21
N GLU A 505 -11.29 -7.59 -8.12
CA GLU A 505 -9.86 -7.26 -8.19
C GLU A 505 -9.71 -5.73 -8.31
N SER A 506 -8.78 -5.17 -7.52
CA SER A 506 -8.54 -3.72 -7.50
C SER A 506 -7.66 -3.25 -8.66
N CYS A 507 -8.12 -2.25 -9.42
CA CYS A 507 -7.34 -1.59 -10.45
C CYS A 507 -7.18 -0.09 -10.16
N SER A 508 -5.96 0.45 -10.31
CA SER A 508 -5.73 1.88 -10.09
C SER A 508 -6.19 2.73 -11.29
N THR A 509 -6.91 3.81 -11.01
CA THR A 509 -7.24 4.87 -11.99
C THR A 509 -6.41 6.13 -11.77
N ALA A 510 -5.31 6.05 -11.01
CA ALA A 510 -4.46 7.21 -10.67
C ALA A 510 -3.81 7.89 -11.89
N ALA A 511 -3.85 7.31 -13.10
CA ALA A 511 -3.44 8.01 -14.33
C ALA A 511 -4.33 9.24 -14.66
N PHE A 512 -5.44 9.41 -13.96
CA PHE A 512 -6.35 10.56 -14.04
C PHE A 512 -6.33 11.40 -12.76
N ARG A 513 -6.64 12.69 -12.89
CA ARG A 513 -6.76 13.65 -11.79
C ARG A 513 -7.79 13.20 -10.75
N HIS A 514 -7.36 13.13 -9.50
CA HIS A 514 -8.10 12.57 -8.38
C HIS A 514 -8.71 11.20 -8.72
N GLY A 515 -7.99 10.40 -9.51
CA GLY A 515 -8.32 9.00 -9.72
C GLY A 515 -8.30 8.23 -8.39
N ARG A 516 -9.14 7.21 -8.30
CA ARG A 516 -9.21 6.27 -7.16
C ARG A 516 -8.91 4.87 -7.68
N THR A 517 -9.70 3.87 -7.28
CA THR A 517 -9.72 2.54 -7.88
C THR A 517 -10.95 2.34 -8.78
N GLU A 518 -10.84 1.38 -9.70
CA GLU A 518 -11.97 0.74 -10.39
C GLU A 518 -11.88 -0.78 -10.17
N THR A 519 -12.99 -1.48 -10.30
CA THR A 519 -13.07 -2.94 -10.15
C THR A 519 -12.83 -3.64 -11.47
N ILE A 520 -11.89 -4.59 -11.50
CA ILE A 520 -11.87 -5.67 -12.48
C ILE A 520 -12.78 -6.80 -11.94
N ARG A 521 -13.51 -7.46 -12.84
CA ARG A 521 -14.39 -8.61 -12.54
C ARG A 521 -13.81 -9.89 -13.17
N PRO A 522 -12.98 -10.67 -12.46
CA PRO A 522 -12.31 -11.85 -13.02
C PRO A 522 -13.22 -13.08 -13.20
N ALA A 523 -14.36 -13.11 -12.49
CA ALA A 523 -15.44 -14.06 -12.74
C ALA A 523 -16.14 -13.68 -14.06
N THR A 524 -15.89 -14.45 -15.12
CA THR A 524 -16.33 -14.17 -16.49
C THR A 524 -16.81 -15.46 -17.15
N ILE A 525 -17.58 -15.35 -18.24
CA ILE A 525 -17.99 -16.54 -19.01
C ILE A 525 -16.79 -17.37 -19.51
N HIS A 526 -15.63 -16.73 -19.74
CA HIS A 526 -14.41 -17.41 -20.18
C HIS A 526 -13.77 -18.18 -19.03
N THR A 527 -13.61 -17.56 -17.85
CA THR A 527 -13.03 -18.21 -16.67
C THR A 527 -13.94 -19.31 -16.13
N GLN A 528 -15.27 -19.11 -16.13
CA GLN A 528 -16.24 -20.16 -15.79
C GLN A 528 -16.13 -21.37 -16.73
N ARG A 529 -16.18 -21.16 -18.05
CA ARG A 529 -16.04 -22.25 -19.05
C ARG A 529 -14.70 -22.98 -18.90
N CYS A 530 -13.61 -22.25 -18.72
CA CYS A 530 -12.28 -22.83 -18.55
C CYS A 530 -12.20 -23.63 -17.23
N ALA A 531 -12.71 -23.08 -16.13
CA ALA A 531 -12.74 -23.78 -14.85
C ALA A 531 -13.57 -25.07 -14.91
N GLN A 532 -14.76 -25.03 -15.53
CA GLN A 532 -15.57 -26.24 -15.75
C GLN A 532 -14.83 -27.29 -16.58
N ALA A 533 -14.12 -26.88 -17.63
CA ALA A 533 -13.31 -27.79 -18.47
C ALA A 533 -12.18 -28.48 -17.68
N PHE A 534 -11.48 -27.75 -16.80
CA PHE A 534 -10.40 -28.29 -15.97
C PHE A 534 -10.86 -29.07 -14.72
N VAL A 535 -12.02 -28.71 -14.15
CA VAL A 535 -12.47 -29.20 -12.83
C VAL A 535 -13.53 -30.30 -12.95
N GLN A 536 -14.54 -30.09 -13.79
CA GLN A 536 -15.73 -30.95 -13.88
C GLN A 536 -15.72 -31.83 -15.14
N GLN A 537 -14.83 -31.56 -16.09
CA GLN A 537 -14.74 -32.26 -17.38
C GLN A 537 -13.31 -32.72 -17.75
N PRO A 538 -12.48 -33.23 -16.80
CA PRO A 538 -11.16 -33.74 -17.14
C PRO A 538 -11.27 -34.85 -18.19
N GLY A 539 -10.28 -34.90 -19.09
CA GLY A 539 -10.26 -35.83 -20.23
C GLY A 539 -11.24 -35.55 -21.38
N LYS A 540 -12.23 -34.65 -21.23
CA LYS A 540 -13.19 -34.33 -22.31
C LYS A 540 -12.67 -33.32 -23.36
N HIS A 541 -11.55 -32.66 -23.07
CA HIS A 541 -10.95 -31.62 -23.91
C HIS A 541 -9.49 -31.96 -24.21
N SER A 542 -9.03 -31.70 -25.44
CA SER A 542 -7.62 -31.85 -25.80
C SER A 542 -6.76 -30.78 -25.14
N VAL A 543 -5.45 -31.01 -25.07
CA VAL A 543 -4.48 -30.04 -24.53
C VAL A 543 -4.54 -28.72 -25.31
N GLU A 544 -4.70 -28.77 -26.64
CA GLU A 544 -4.82 -27.61 -27.52
C GLU A 544 -6.10 -26.82 -27.22
N GLN A 545 -7.23 -27.50 -26.98
CA GLN A 545 -8.49 -26.87 -26.60
C GLN A 545 -8.37 -26.15 -25.25
N LEU A 546 -7.74 -26.79 -24.26
CA LEU A 546 -7.51 -26.21 -22.93
C LEU A 546 -6.56 -24.99 -23.02
N ILE A 547 -5.47 -25.06 -23.78
CA ILE A 547 -4.58 -23.91 -24.06
C ILE A 547 -5.33 -22.77 -24.76
N GLY A 548 -6.27 -23.10 -25.66
CA GLY A 548 -7.19 -22.14 -26.27
C GLY A 548 -8.01 -21.39 -25.22
N MET A 549 -8.65 -22.11 -24.29
CA MET A 549 -9.45 -21.52 -23.21
C MET A 549 -8.60 -20.66 -22.26
N LEU A 550 -7.39 -21.10 -21.90
CA LEU A 550 -6.44 -20.29 -21.12
C LEU A 550 -6.10 -18.96 -21.84
N SER A 551 -5.92 -19.02 -23.16
CA SER A 551 -5.62 -17.86 -23.99
C SER A 551 -6.79 -16.88 -24.07
N GLU A 552 -8.02 -17.37 -24.14
CA GLU A 552 -9.23 -16.54 -24.07
C GLU A 552 -9.40 -15.86 -22.71
N CYS A 553 -9.20 -16.59 -21.61
CA CYS A 553 -9.23 -16.03 -20.25
C CYS A 553 -8.20 -14.90 -20.12
N SER A 554 -6.95 -15.17 -20.52
CA SER A 554 -5.87 -14.18 -20.54
C SER A 554 -6.20 -12.95 -21.40
N LYS A 555 -6.81 -13.15 -22.57
CA LYS A 555 -7.18 -12.06 -23.49
C LYS A 555 -8.29 -11.18 -22.92
N TYR A 556 -9.35 -11.79 -22.39
CA TYR A 556 -10.50 -11.06 -21.88
C TYR A 556 -10.20 -10.36 -20.55
N HIS A 557 -9.48 -11.02 -19.62
CA HIS A 557 -8.98 -10.37 -18.42
C HIS A 557 -8.09 -9.18 -18.76
N GLY A 558 -7.12 -9.36 -19.68
CA GLY A 558 -6.27 -8.27 -20.16
C GLY A 558 -7.00 -7.16 -20.96
N GLN A 559 -8.25 -7.38 -21.36
CA GLN A 559 -9.15 -6.31 -21.83
C GLN A 559 -9.79 -5.60 -20.64
N LEU A 560 -10.36 -6.33 -19.68
CA LEU A 560 -10.95 -5.76 -18.45
C LEU A 560 -9.94 -4.92 -17.65
N THR A 561 -8.69 -5.37 -17.49
CA THR A 561 -7.61 -4.59 -16.84
C THR A 561 -7.37 -3.25 -17.54
N LYS A 562 -7.37 -3.22 -18.88
CA LYS A 562 -7.18 -1.98 -19.66
C LYS A 562 -8.39 -1.07 -19.56
N GLU A 563 -9.60 -1.64 -19.58
CA GLU A 563 -10.84 -0.88 -19.42
C GLU A 563 -10.91 -0.27 -18.01
N ALA A 564 -10.67 -1.05 -16.96
CA ALA A 564 -10.63 -0.56 -15.58
C ALA A 564 -9.56 0.52 -15.35
N ALA A 565 -8.33 0.32 -15.84
CA ALA A 565 -7.27 1.34 -15.77
C ALA A 565 -7.60 2.64 -16.52
N MET A 566 -8.45 2.56 -17.56
CA MET A 566 -9.00 3.72 -18.30
C MET A 566 -10.34 4.23 -17.71
N ALA A 567 -10.69 3.79 -16.49
CA ALA A 567 -11.94 4.10 -15.79
C ALA A 567 -13.19 3.81 -16.64
N GLN A 568 -13.17 2.69 -17.36
CA GLN A 568 -14.27 2.16 -18.17
C GLN A 568 -14.97 0.96 -17.52
N GLY A 569 -14.67 0.64 -16.26
CA GLY A 569 -15.46 -0.30 -15.48
C GLY A 569 -16.89 0.20 -15.25
N PHE A 570 -17.74 -0.65 -14.67
CA PHE A 570 -19.14 -0.32 -14.38
C PHE A 570 -19.38 -0.01 -12.90
N ASP A 571 -18.62 -0.63 -11.99
CA ASP A 571 -18.84 -0.57 -10.54
C ASP A 571 -18.82 0.87 -10.01
N ARG A 572 -17.78 1.67 -10.29
CA ARG A 572 -17.74 3.08 -9.83
C ARG A 572 -18.83 3.95 -10.45
N HIS A 573 -19.22 3.69 -11.70
CA HIS A 573 -20.26 4.48 -12.35
C HIS A 573 -21.66 4.18 -11.78
N LEU A 574 -22.02 2.90 -11.57
CA LEU A 574 -23.27 2.52 -10.92
C LEU A 574 -23.33 2.99 -9.46
N PHE A 575 -22.22 2.89 -8.72
CA PHE A 575 -22.09 3.41 -7.36
C PHE A 575 -22.29 4.94 -7.31
N ALA A 576 -21.64 5.71 -8.19
CA ALA A 576 -21.79 7.16 -8.21
C ALA A 576 -23.23 7.62 -8.50
N MET A 577 -23.96 6.91 -9.36
CA MET A 577 -25.39 7.18 -9.59
C MET A 577 -26.26 6.80 -8.38
N LYS A 578 -25.97 5.67 -7.69
CA LYS A 578 -26.65 5.28 -6.44
C LYS A 578 -26.43 6.32 -5.33
N TYR A 579 -25.19 6.77 -5.16
CA TYR A 579 -24.80 7.83 -4.24
C TYR A 579 -25.51 9.16 -4.57
N MET A 580 -25.56 9.53 -5.85
CA MET A 580 -26.27 10.74 -6.30
C MET A 580 -27.78 10.70 -5.98
N ALA A 581 -28.44 9.57 -6.20
CA ALA A 581 -29.86 9.41 -5.85
C ALA A 581 -30.08 9.54 -4.32
N ASN A 582 -29.29 8.80 -3.52
CA ASN A 582 -29.36 8.83 -2.06
C ASN A 582 -29.13 10.24 -1.48
N SER A 583 -28.08 10.94 -1.93
CA SER A 583 -27.75 12.31 -1.49
C SER A 583 -28.82 13.36 -1.84
N LYS A 584 -29.79 13.03 -2.69
CA LYS A 584 -30.94 13.87 -3.04
C LYS A 584 -32.25 13.40 -2.38
N GLY A 585 -32.20 12.37 -1.53
CA GLY A 585 -33.40 11.75 -0.96
C GLY A 585 -34.31 11.08 -2.00
N GLN A 586 -33.77 10.72 -3.17
CA GLN A 586 -34.54 10.07 -4.24
C GLN A 586 -34.68 8.57 -3.96
N ALA A 587 -35.85 8.01 -4.25
CA ALA A 587 -36.07 6.58 -4.19
C ALA A 587 -35.14 5.85 -5.18
N LEU A 588 -34.43 4.82 -4.70
CA LEU A 588 -33.55 4.01 -5.54
C LEU A 588 -34.36 3.17 -6.53
N HIS A 589 -33.91 3.14 -7.78
CA HIS A 589 -34.45 2.26 -8.82
C HIS A 589 -34.37 0.78 -8.39
N SER A 590 -35.30 -0.04 -8.89
CA SER A 590 -35.37 -1.49 -8.66
C SER A 590 -34.07 -2.23 -9.02
N LEU A 591 -33.29 -1.74 -10.00
CA LEU A 591 -31.94 -2.24 -10.31
C LEU A 591 -31.02 -2.30 -9.07
N TYR A 592 -31.14 -1.35 -8.14
CA TYR A 592 -30.32 -1.32 -6.91
C TYR A 592 -30.92 -2.15 -5.75
N GLN A 593 -32.13 -2.69 -5.95
CA GLN A 593 -32.87 -3.57 -5.03
C GLN A 593 -32.88 -5.02 -5.54
N ASP A 594 -32.44 -5.25 -6.79
CA ASP A 594 -32.25 -6.55 -7.43
C ASP A 594 -31.30 -7.42 -6.59
N PRO A 595 -31.70 -8.64 -6.20
CA PRO A 595 -30.81 -9.60 -5.56
C PRO A 595 -29.49 -9.82 -6.32
N ALA A 596 -29.49 -9.73 -7.65
CA ALA A 596 -28.27 -9.83 -8.45
C ALA A 596 -27.32 -8.64 -8.22
N TYR A 597 -27.83 -7.43 -8.02
CA TYR A 597 -27.00 -6.26 -7.70
C TYR A 597 -26.40 -6.39 -6.30
N ALA A 598 -27.17 -6.90 -5.34
CA ALA A 598 -26.63 -7.24 -4.01
C ALA A 598 -25.54 -8.31 -4.10
N ALA A 599 -25.79 -9.40 -4.83
CA ALA A 599 -24.86 -10.51 -5.00
C ALA A 599 -23.52 -10.11 -5.65
N ILE A 600 -23.54 -9.32 -6.74
CA ILE A 600 -22.29 -8.89 -7.40
C ILE A 600 -21.47 -7.90 -6.55
N ASN A 601 -22.10 -7.22 -5.58
CA ASN A 601 -21.38 -6.39 -4.61
C ASN A 601 -20.99 -7.15 -3.32
N HIS A 602 -21.47 -8.38 -3.13
CA HIS A 602 -21.09 -9.29 -2.05
C HIS A 602 -19.86 -10.13 -2.45
N ASN A 603 -18.68 -9.50 -2.41
CA ASN A 603 -17.47 -10.04 -3.03
C ASN A 603 -16.83 -11.18 -2.21
N ILE A 604 -17.35 -12.41 -2.40
CA ILE A 604 -16.84 -13.64 -1.78
C ILE A 604 -15.36 -13.87 -2.11
N LEU A 605 -14.92 -13.58 -3.34
CA LEU A 605 -13.50 -13.57 -3.70
C LEU A 605 -13.01 -12.13 -3.84
N SER A 606 -12.49 -11.56 -2.76
CA SER A 606 -11.85 -10.23 -2.79
C SER A 606 -10.34 -10.39 -2.97
N THR A 607 -9.80 -9.85 -4.05
CA THR A 607 -8.41 -10.10 -4.48
C THR A 607 -7.63 -8.80 -4.68
N SER A 608 -6.33 -8.82 -4.37
CA SER A 608 -5.43 -7.71 -4.64
C SER A 608 -4.00 -8.20 -4.88
N THR A 609 -3.35 -7.70 -5.93
CA THR A 609 -1.94 -8.01 -6.21
C THR A 609 -1.00 -6.95 -5.67
N LEU A 610 0.12 -7.39 -5.08
CA LEU A 610 1.18 -6.54 -4.57
C LEU A 610 2.55 -7.11 -4.97
N THR A 611 2.98 -6.83 -6.20
CA THR A 611 4.28 -7.29 -6.71
C THR A 611 5.31 -6.16 -6.66
N SER A 612 6.23 -6.21 -5.69
CA SER A 612 7.39 -5.31 -5.55
C SER A 612 8.58 -6.05 -4.96
N PRO A 613 9.85 -5.73 -5.33
CA PRO A 613 11.03 -6.28 -4.66
C PRO A 613 11.15 -5.89 -3.18
N ALA A 614 10.44 -4.85 -2.72
CA ALA A 614 10.41 -4.46 -1.31
C ALA A 614 9.40 -5.27 -0.47
N VAL A 615 8.40 -5.89 -1.12
CA VAL A 615 7.30 -6.61 -0.46
C VAL A 615 7.67 -8.08 -0.32
N ASN A 616 7.52 -8.63 0.89
CA ASN A 616 7.63 -10.07 1.15
C ASN A 616 6.28 -10.76 1.08
N LEU A 617 5.29 -10.17 1.76
CA LEU A 617 3.93 -10.66 1.88
C LEU A 617 2.99 -9.45 2.00
N GLY A 618 1.74 -9.59 1.59
CA GLY A 618 0.68 -8.63 1.88
C GLY A 618 -0.60 -9.36 2.24
N GLY A 619 -1.52 -8.70 2.94
CA GLY A 619 -2.76 -9.35 3.37
C GLY A 619 -3.80 -8.38 3.91
N PHE A 620 -5.04 -8.86 3.87
CA PHE A 620 -6.25 -8.21 4.36
C PHE A 620 -7.25 -9.32 4.74
N ALA A 621 -8.24 -9.02 5.59
CA ALA A 621 -9.28 -9.99 5.94
C ALA A 621 -10.35 -10.07 4.81
N PRO A 622 -11.28 -11.04 4.85
CA PRO A 622 -12.43 -11.04 3.94
C PRO A 622 -13.29 -9.78 4.11
N VAL A 623 -13.82 -9.27 3.00
CA VAL A 623 -14.72 -8.10 2.98
C VAL A 623 -16.20 -8.46 3.22
N VAL A 624 -16.50 -9.76 3.33
CA VAL A 624 -17.83 -10.32 3.66
C VAL A 624 -17.65 -11.55 4.58
N PRO A 625 -18.63 -11.90 5.45
CA PRO A 625 -18.49 -12.97 6.45
C PRO A 625 -18.23 -14.38 5.87
N ASP A 626 -18.65 -14.63 4.63
CA ASP A 626 -18.47 -15.89 3.91
C ASP A 626 -17.40 -15.78 2.80
N GLY A 627 -16.50 -14.80 2.90
CA GLY A 627 -15.52 -14.49 1.87
C GLY A 627 -14.11 -15.02 2.13
N PHE A 628 -13.26 -14.80 1.14
CA PHE A 628 -11.81 -14.85 1.22
C PHE A 628 -11.20 -13.48 0.93
N GLY A 629 -10.19 -13.09 1.70
CA GLY A 629 -9.26 -12.00 1.34
C GLY A 629 -8.00 -12.59 0.74
N VAL A 630 -7.77 -12.36 -0.56
CA VAL A 630 -6.67 -12.99 -1.35
C VAL A 630 -5.62 -11.96 -1.72
N GLY A 631 -4.55 -11.87 -0.93
CA GLY A 631 -3.33 -11.14 -1.31
C GLY A 631 -2.40 -12.02 -2.13
N TYR A 632 -1.98 -11.59 -3.33
CA TYR A 632 -1.11 -12.41 -4.19
C TYR A 632 0.03 -11.66 -4.88
N GLY A 633 1.16 -12.36 -5.06
CA GLY A 633 2.38 -11.86 -5.70
C GLY A 633 2.84 -12.80 -6.81
N ILE A 634 3.25 -12.24 -7.95
CA ILE A 634 3.68 -13.03 -9.13
C ILE A 634 5.14 -12.75 -9.44
N HIS A 635 6.00 -13.61 -8.91
CA HIS A 635 7.46 -13.52 -9.06
C HIS A 635 7.90 -14.21 -10.35
N ASP A 636 9.17 -14.05 -10.74
CA ASP A 636 9.67 -14.59 -12.00
C ASP A 636 9.56 -16.12 -12.10
N GLU A 637 9.83 -16.80 -10.99
CA GLU A 637 9.89 -18.27 -10.91
C GLU A 637 8.77 -18.92 -10.09
N TRP A 638 8.00 -18.14 -9.31
CA TRP A 638 6.99 -18.64 -8.36
C TRP A 638 5.77 -17.71 -8.21
N ILE A 639 4.68 -18.23 -7.66
CA ILE A 639 3.46 -17.47 -7.34
C ILE A 639 3.17 -17.61 -5.84
N GLY A 640 2.99 -16.49 -5.15
CA GLY A 640 2.66 -16.44 -3.73
C GLY A 640 1.22 -16.03 -3.50
N CYS A 641 0.55 -16.66 -2.54
CA CYS A 641 -0.77 -16.23 -2.06
C CYS A 641 -0.81 -16.27 -0.53
N ASN A 642 -1.35 -15.22 0.07
CA ASN A 642 -1.67 -15.09 1.48
C ASN A 642 -3.18 -14.89 1.54
N VAL A 643 -3.90 -15.88 2.06
CA VAL A 643 -5.36 -15.91 2.03
C VAL A 643 -5.90 -15.92 3.44
N SER A 644 -6.96 -15.14 3.66
CA SER A 644 -7.70 -15.08 4.90
C SER A 644 -9.13 -15.59 4.71
N SER A 645 -9.72 -16.18 5.75
CA SER A 645 -11.12 -16.58 5.79
C SER A 645 -11.74 -16.40 7.18
N TYR A 646 -13.07 -16.32 7.21
CA TYR A 646 -13.89 -16.47 8.40
C TYR A 646 -14.50 -17.89 8.46
N PRO A 647 -15.17 -18.32 9.54
CA PRO A 647 -15.47 -19.74 9.78
C PRO A 647 -16.40 -20.43 8.77
N GLU A 648 -17.13 -19.67 7.94
CA GLU A 648 -17.94 -20.20 6.83
C GLU A 648 -17.11 -20.64 5.61
N ARG A 649 -15.79 -20.43 5.65
CA ARG A 649 -14.85 -20.73 4.56
C ARG A 649 -13.56 -21.37 5.08
N ASN A 650 -13.10 -22.42 4.40
CA ASN A 650 -11.91 -23.17 4.77
C ASN A 650 -10.72 -22.75 3.88
N VAL A 651 -9.85 -21.90 4.41
CA VAL A 651 -8.71 -21.35 3.67
C VAL A 651 -7.63 -22.38 3.33
N HIS A 652 -7.42 -23.39 4.18
CA HIS A 652 -6.41 -24.40 3.94
C HIS A 652 -6.76 -25.28 2.72
N GLU A 653 -8.01 -25.75 2.68
CA GLU A 653 -8.56 -26.50 1.54
C GLU A 653 -8.68 -25.62 0.28
N PHE A 654 -9.02 -24.33 0.42
CA PHE A 654 -9.01 -23.39 -0.70
C PHE A 654 -7.62 -23.30 -1.33
N LEU A 655 -6.57 -23.12 -0.51
CA LEU A 655 -5.18 -23.04 -1.00
C LEU A 655 -4.73 -24.37 -1.63
N GLN A 656 -5.09 -25.52 -1.07
CA GLN A 656 -4.85 -26.81 -1.74
C GLN A 656 -5.54 -26.88 -3.11
N CYS A 657 -6.78 -26.39 -3.22
CA CYS A 657 -7.54 -26.34 -4.47
C CYS A 657 -6.94 -25.35 -5.49
N VAL A 658 -6.44 -24.18 -5.05
CA VAL A 658 -5.74 -23.22 -5.93
C VAL A 658 -4.38 -23.78 -6.36
N HIS A 659 -3.62 -24.42 -5.45
CA HIS A 659 -2.35 -25.07 -5.78
C HIS A 659 -2.54 -26.17 -6.83
N LYS A 660 -3.55 -27.04 -6.66
CA LYS A 660 -3.92 -28.06 -7.68
C LYS A 660 -4.32 -27.41 -9.01
N SER A 661 -5.05 -26.30 -8.96
CA SER A 661 -5.45 -25.54 -10.15
C SER A 661 -4.26 -24.95 -10.91
N LEU A 662 -3.28 -24.37 -10.20
CA LEU A 662 -2.01 -23.94 -10.79
C LEU A 662 -1.21 -25.13 -11.35
N ASP A 663 -1.15 -26.25 -10.62
CA ASP A 663 -0.46 -27.45 -11.11
C ASP A 663 -1.07 -27.94 -12.45
N ASP A 664 -2.40 -28.04 -12.53
CA ASP A 664 -3.13 -28.45 -13.73
C ASP A 664 -2.89 -27.50 -14.92
N ILE A 665 -2.98 -26.19 -14.69
CA ILE A 665 -2.70 -25.18 -15.71
C ILE A 665 -1.27 -25.37 -16.25
N PHE A 666 -0.27 -25.50 -15.37
CA PHE A 666 1.12 -25.67 -15.79
C PHE A 666 1.38 -27.03 -16.46
N SER A 667 0.70 -28.11 -16.05
CA SER A 667 0.74 -29.42 -16.73
C SER A 667 0.24 -29.32 -18.17
N VAL A 668 -0.91 -28.67 -18.39
CA VAL A 668 -1.46 -28.41 -19.73
C VAL A 668 -0.52 -27.54 -20.56
N LEU A 669 0.07 -26.49 -19.98
CA LEU A 669 1.05 -25.65 -20.68
C LEU A 669 2.34 -26.39 -21.06
N GLU A 670 2.66 -27.50 -20.40
CA GLU A 670 3.78 -28.40 -20.73
C GLU A 670 3.43 -29.45 -21.80
N GLY A 671 2.18 -29.51 -22.25
CA GLY A 671 1.71 -30.50 -23.22
C GLY A 671 1.10 -31.76 -22.61
N ARG A 672 0.90 -31.79 -21.28
CA ARG A 672 0.38 -32.97 -20.57
C ARG A 672 -1.16 -32.92 -20.50
N PRO A 673 -1.87 -34.02 -20.80
CA PRO A 673 -3.32 -34.07 -20.64
C PRO A 673 -3.72 -34.01 -19.16
N LEU A 674 -4.95 -33.58 -18.89
CA LEU A 674 -5.58 -33.72 -17.57
C LEU A 674 -6.04 -35.17 -17.37
N THR A 675 -5.68 -35.76 -16.23
CA THR A 675 -6.11 -37.07 -15.75
C THR A 675 -7.28 -36.95 -14.80
#